data_AF-A0A1E3NM95-F1
#
_entry.id   AF-A0A1E3NM95-F1
#
_cell.length_a   1.000
_cell.length_b   1.000
_cell.length_c   1.000
_cell.angle_alpha   90.00
_cell.angle_beta   90.00
_cell.angle_gamma   90.00
#
_symmetry.space_group_name_H-M   'P 1'
#
loop_
_entity.id
_entity.type
_entity.pdbx_description
1 polymer ?
#
loop_
_entity_poly.entity_id
_entity_poly.type
_entity_poly.pdbx_seq_one_letter_code
_entity_poly.pdbx_strand_id
1 'polypeptide(L)'
;MLRALGFKGSASLTQEEINQKVANQALQLERALKAMDYVLDDRAEEAFRLLDDHDNIAISQLAYGVVQFLEATLGFEPETMKKASETLSKAETMAWKEKTSAERNNVKSSQIYPPGTEFAVAYAESNLLNALLMLLSENFMEGAKALLKLRRAYQTLDAISKHLSTPPDASSSALADLDSYPTCSKSNSSSFVDLPLPLTEQELKDRKIIDELDQTYHMRKSRINGSHIGNPPVSDSLRSNLGFKDESATPASDKDVLKFGNPEVASVDEYIHSGVNLCFGILQVVLSLIPHGIGKVLSVVGFKGSREAGLQMVWNAAQERNIHGGIGLLALLVFYDGPFQFTDVDFDVPTAEELSQNDDKTNKDIDTEMEKETAQTLQKIKTSASTASKKELVEDKIALERMATSGHGETLLHPGEKLVKVLLHSRALFPHSNLWLLQESRMLASRGRLHEAVDLMDTAKPSQMKQVDALLGFDRCMILVFLHHFDRAASDFLDLIKINSYSHALYTWFAAACYLEAYRMSLTGLIPKDTDVDPSKIDTYAKLAEKYIHEAPKLIGKKKFLSKIPPFEKFIARKYKEIEDSHNSHPKTPFIDCIQTSLVHELAYFWNGYNRMSTECLQLSISLLAYSATPTSLSSSSRTSSDVTSGNSSMSIHSSASNKTLDLLPSPIALTLTNKETGLPYAKIHESKEQRIIRVTLQCLALRRLGYIKEGLQIFDKVVISNLILPDGRLTKLNENPYLYPTALYERALFTWKLDGADGLAECMKWLKYSQAYGGDDYELSTRVTMKTKAAIDRLEDLDF
;
A
#
# COMPACT_ATOMS: atom_id res chain seq x y z
N MET A 1 39.18 46.54 2.75
CA MET A 1 39.74 45.82 1.59
C MET A 1 38.69 45.54 0.50
N LEU A 2 37.57 44.85 0.77
CA LEU A 2 36.58 44.50 -0.28
C LEU A 2 35.88 45.69 -0.96
N ARG A 3 35.52 46.75 -0.22
CA ARG A 3 34.98 48.01 -0.80
C ARG A 3 36.01 48.79 -1.63
N ALA A 4 37.30 48.60 -1.39
CA ALA A 4 38.39 49.29 -2.11
C ALA A 4 38.74 48.60 -3.44
N LEU A 5 38.22 47.38 -3.67
CA LEU A 5 38.44 46.57 -4.88
C LEU A 5 37.27 46.64 -5.88
N GLY A 6 36.36 47.62 -5.75
CA GLY A 6 35.26 47.82 -6.70
C GLY A 6 34.06 46.89 -6.54
N PHE A 7 34.03 46.02 -5.52
CA PHE A 7 32.82 45.28 -5.15
C PHE A 7 31.81 46.22 -4.50
N LYS A 8 30.92 46.82 -5.31
CA LYS A 8 29.66 47.38 -4.82
C LYS A 8 28.84 46.22 -4.26
N GLY A 9 28.60 46.21 -2.95
CA GLY A 9 27.57 45.32 -2.40
C GLY A 9 26.24 45.63 -3.08
N SER A 10 25.50 44.60 -3.49
CA SER A 10 24.12 44.78 -3.97
C SER A 10 23.34 45.60 -2.94
N ALA A 11 22.56 46.59 -3.38
CA ALA A 11 21.68 47.32 -2.49
C ALA A 11 20.77 46.32 -1.76
N SER A 12 20.67 46.42 -0.44
CA SER A 12 19.71 45.64 0.35
C SER A 12 18.30 46.10 -0.03
N LEU A 13 17.38 45.15 -0.22
CA LEU A 13 15.97 45.44 -0.49
C LEU A 13 15.39 46.34 0.62
N THR A 14 14.55 47.28 0.22
CA THR A 14 13.73 48.07 1.13
C THR A 14 12.64 47.20 1.77
N GLN A 15 12.07 47.64 2.89
CA GLN A 15 11.01 46.89 3.58
C GLN A 15 9.75 46.74 2.70
N GLU A 16 9.42 47.76 1.91
CA GLU A 16 8.30 47.75 0.97
C GLU A 16 8.52 46.71 -0.15
N GLU A 17 9.72 46.66 -0.73
CA GLU A 17 10.07 45.63 -1.72
C GLU A 17 10.03 44.21 -1.12
N ILE A 18 10.39 44.05 0.15
CA ILE A 18 10.30 42.77 0.86
C ILE A 18 8.84 42.38 1.06
N ASN A 19 8.00 43.28 1.58
CA ASN A 19 6.58 43.01 1.85
C ASN A 19 5.81 42.68 0.56
N GLN A 20 6.06 43.45 -0.50
CA GLN A 20 5.51 43.18 -1.84
C GLN A 20 5.99 41.83 -2.40
N LYS A 21 7.26 41.45 -2.16
CA LYS A 21 7.76 40.14 -2.59
C LYS A 21 7.10 39.01 -1.81
N VAL A 22 6.92 39.14 -0.50
CA VAL A 22 6.27 38.12 0.35
C VAL A 22 4.80 37.94 -0.01
N ALA A 23 4.04 39.03 -0.17
CA ALA A 23 2.64 38.97 -0.60
C ALA A 23 2.48 38.25 -1.95
N ASN A 24 3.33 38.60 -2.91
CA ASN A 24 3.32 37.97 -4.23
C ASN A 24 3.68 36.48 -4.18
N GLN A 25 4.66 36.10 -3.35
CA GLN A 25 5.05 34.69 -3.16
C GLN A 25 3.94 33.85 -2.52
N ALA A 26 3.21 34.40 -1.54
CA ALA A 26 2.08 33.71 -0.90
C ALA A 26 0.95 33.47 -1.91
N LEU A 27 0.63 34.45 -2.75
CA LEU A 27 -0.36 34.31 -3.82
C LEU A 27 0.05 33.26 -4.86
N GLN A 28 1.33 33.26 -5.27
CA GLN A 28 1.87 32.25 -6.19
C GLN A 28 1.79 30.83 -5.61
N LEU A 29 2.06 30.68 -4.32
CA LEU A 29 1.92 29.41 -3.62
C LEU A 29 0.47 28.92 -3.63
N GLU A 30 -0.52 29.76 -3.29
CA GLU A 30 -1.93 29.37 -3.33
C GLU A 30 -2.41 29.00 -4.75
N ARG A 31 -1.90 29.67 -5.80
CA ARG A 31 -2.13 29.27 -7.20
C ARG A 31 -1.59 27.88 -7.48
N ALA A 32 -0.37 27.58 -7.03
CA ALA A 32 0.23 26.26 -7.19
C ALA A 32 -0.53 25.17 -6.41
N LEU A 33 -0.96 25.43 -5.18
CA LEU A 33 -1.76 24.50 -4.38
C LEU A 33 -3.12 24.21 -5.05
N LYS A 34 -3.79 25.23 -5.58
CA LYS A 34 -5.02 25.06 -6.37
C LYS A 34 -4.79 24.21 -7.63
N ALA A 35 -3.67 24.39 -8.31
CA ALA A 35 -3.32 23.57 -9.47
C ALA A 35 -3.19 22.08 -9.08
N MET A 36 -2.57 21.80 -7.93
CA MET A 36 -2.45 20.43 -7.44
C MET A 36 -3.79 19.81 -7.04
N ASP A 37 -4.74 20.60 -6.55
CA ASP A 37 -6.09 20.12 -6.26
C ASP A 37 -6.87 19.74 -7.53
N TYR A 38 -6.63 20.42 -8.66
CA TYR A 38 -7.14 19.94 -9.94
C TYR A 38 -6.53 18.60 -10.34
N VAL A 39 -5.24 18.37 -10.10
CA VAL A 39 -4.61 17.06 -10.38
C VAL A 39 -5.21 15.96 -9.52
N LEU A 40 -5.43 16.21 -8.22
CA LEU A 40 -6.07 15.24 -7.32
C LEU A 40 -7.53 14.94 -7.70
N ASP A 41 -8.19 15.85 -8.41
CA ASP A 41 -9.53 15.68 -8.98
C ASP A 41 -9.54 15.20 -10.44
N ASP A 42 -8.40 14.69 -10.96
CA ASP A 42 -8.29 14.19 -12.33
C ASP A 42 -8.57 15.24 -13.43
N ARG A 43 -8.11 16.47 -13.17
CA ARG A 43 -8.24 17.65 -14.04
C ARG A 43 -6.87 18.29 -14.31
N ALA A 44 -5.92 17.46 -14.77
CA ALA A 44 -4.54 17.87 -14.97
C ALA A 44 -4.37 18.99 -16.03
N GLU A 45 -5.24 19.07 -17.04
CA GLU A 45 -5.20 20.15 -18.02
C GLU A 45 -5.42 21.53 -17.38
N GLU A 46 -6.37 21.63 -16.45
CA GLU A 46 -6.66 22.84 -15.70
C GLU A 46 -5.49 23.24 -14.82
N ALA A 47 -4.78 22.27 -14.24
CA ALA A 47 -3.55 22.51 -13.50
C ALA A 47 -2.46 23.13 -14.40
N PHE A 48 -2.24 22.56 -15.59
CA PHE A 48 -1.26 23.10 -16.55
C PHE A 48 -1.60 24.50 -17.03
N ARG A 49 -2.89 24.79 -17.29
CA ARG A 49 -3.33 26.15 -17.67
C ARG A 49 -3.10 27.17 -16.54
N LEU A 50 -3.29 26.76 -15.28
CA LEU A 50 -3.09 27.64 -14.13
C LEU A 50 -1.60 27.95 -13.85
N LEU A 51 -0.72 27.06 -14.31
CA LEU A 51 0.74 27.09 -14.16
C LEU A 51 1.47 27.50 -15.46
N ASP A 52 0.81 28.23 -16.36
CA ASP A 52 1.41 28.67 -17.63
C ASP A 52 2.69 29.51 -17.44
N ASP A 53 2.76 30.26 -16.35
CA ASP A 53 3.87 31.10 -15.90
C ASP A 53 4.99 30.35 -15.15
N HIS A 54 4.92 29.01 -15.06
CA HIS A 54 5.83 28.19 -14.25
C HIS A 54 7.32 28.45 -14.50
N ASP A 55 7.70 28.73 -15.74
CA ASP A 55 9.08 28.95 -16.15
C ASP A 55 9.79 30.11 -15.42
N ASN A 56 9.02 31.01 -14.78
CA ASN A 56 9.51 32.20 -14.10
C ASN A 56 9.36 32.14 -12.57
N ILE A 57 8.59 31.19 -12.03
CA ILE A 57 8.22 31.13 -10.61
C ILE A 57 8.66 29.78 -10.04
N ALA A 58 9.53 29.79 -9.03
CA ALA A 58 10.16 28.56 -8.51
C ALA A 58 9.15 27.52 -8.01
N ILE A 59 8.11 27.94 -7.28
CA ILE A 59 7.07 27.04 -6.74
C ILE A 59 6.17 26.52 -7.87
N SER A 60 5.77 27.37 -8.82
CA SER A 60 5.01 26.93 -10.00
C SER A 60 5.80 25.95 -10.87
N GLN A 61 7.11 26.17 -11.04
CA GLN A 61 8.01 25.24 -11.73
C GLN A 61 8.05 23.86 -11.07
N LEU A 62 8.09 23.83 -9.73
CA LEU A 62 8.01 22.59 -8.97
C LEU A 62 6.64 21.93 -9.16
N ALA A 63 5.54 22.65 -8.95
CA ALA A 63 4.19 22.12 -9.12
C ALA A 63 3.97 21.54 -10.52
N TYR A 64 4.40 22.25 -11.56
CA TYR A 64 4.34 21.76 -12.94
C TYR A 64 5.19 20.49 -13.14
N GLY A 65 6.36 20.44 -12.51
CA GLY A 65 7.21 19.24 -12.45
C GLY A 65 6.57 18.07 -11.70
N VAL A 66 5.80 18.32 -10.64
CA VAL A 66 5.05 17.29 -9.92
C VAL A 66 3.97 16.67 -10.81
N VAL A 67 3.22 17.48 -11.57
CA VAL A 67 2.21 16.94 -12.51
C VAL A 67 2.86 16.02 -13.54
N GLN A 68 3.94 16.48 -14.18
CA GLN A 68 4.68 15.68 -15.15
C GLN A 68 5.33 14.44 -14.54
N PHE A 69 5.80 14.54 -13.29
CA PHE A 69 6.33 13.40 -12.56
C PHE A 69 5.26 12.34 -12.33
N LEU A 70 4.05 12.72 -11.92
CA LEU A 70 2.94 11.78 -11.72
C LEU A 70 2.54 11.11 -13.04
N GLU A 71 2.44 11.87 -14.14
CA GLU A 71 2.20 11.31 -15.48
C GLU A 71 3.31 10.32 -15.90
N ALA A 72 4.57 10.68 -15.67
CA ALA A 72 5.73 9.90 -16.09
C ALA A 72 5.91 8.62 -15.27
N THR A 73 5.73 8.69 -13.95
CA THR A 73 5.97 7.55 -13.05
C THR A 73 4.86 6.50 -13.08
N LEU A 74 3.63 6.89 -13.42
CA LEU A 74 2.56 5.91 -13.62
C LEU A 74 2.64 5.24 -15.00
N GLY A 75 3.22 5.90 -16.02
CA GLY A 75 3.28 5.40 -17.39
C GLY A 75 4.61 4.75 -17.79
N PHE A 76 5.68 5.06 -17.06
CA PHE A 76 7.07 4.64 -17.34
C PHE A 76 7.55 4.96 -18.77
N GLU A 77 6.97 5.97 -19.42
CA GLU A 77 7.34 6.30 -20.79
C GLU A 77 8.63 7.13 -20.84
N PRO A 78 9.69 6.71 -21.56
CA PRO A 78 11.00 7.37 -21.52
C PRO A 78 10.98 8.87 -21.79
N GLU A 79 10.18 9.32 -22.77
CA GLU A 79 10.07 10.74 -23.12
C GLU A 79 9.40 11.55 -22.02
N THR A 80 8.35 11.01 -21.40
CA THR A 80 7.67 11.66 -20.26
C THR A 80 8.58 11.72 -19.04
N MET A 81 9.35 10.66 -18.75
CA MET A 81 10.34 10.62 -17.67
C MET A 81 11.45 11.66 -17.88
N LYS A 82 11.95 11.78 -19.12
CA LYS A 82 12.96 12.78 -19.47
C LYS A 82 12.42 14.20 -19.29
N LYS A 83 11.23 14.50 -19.80
CA LYS A 83 10.57 15.81 -19.67
C LYS A 83 10.38 16.18 -18.19
N ALA A 84 9.88 15.26 -17.38
CA ALA A 84 9.71 15.48 -15.94
C ALA A 84 11.07 15.75 -15.26
N SER A 85 12.12 15.01 -15.60
CA SER A 85 13.47 15.20 -15.03
C SER A 85 14.07 16.57 -15.39
N GLU A 86 13.90 17.03 -16.63
CA GLU A 86 14.34 18.36 -17.08
C GLU A 86 13.61 19.48 -16.30
N THR A 87 12.28 19.38 -16.20
CA THR A 87 11.44 20.32 -15.46
C THR A 87 11.82 20.39 -13.97
N LEU A 88 12.02 19.24 -13.32
CA LEU A 88 12.41 19.15 -11.91
C LEU A 88 13.84 19.63 -11.66
N SER A 89 14.75 19.44 -12.62
CA SER A 89 16.12 19.99 -12.54
C SER A 89 16.12 21.52 -12.62
N LYS A 90 15.20 22.09 -13.42
CA LYS A 90 14.96 23.54 -13.45
C LYS A 90 14.34 24.02 -12.14
N ALA A 91 13.35 23.31 -11.60
CA ALA A 91 12.74 23.60 -10.30
C ALA A 91 13.80 23.63 -9.17
N GLU A 92 14.68 22.62 -9.11
CA GLU A 92 15.80 22.56 -8.17
C GLU A 92 16.67 23.82 -8.25
N THR A 93 17.05 24.23 -9.47
CA THR A 93 17.93 25.38 -9.69
C THR A 93 17.25 26.69 -9.27
N MET A 94 15.97 26.85 -9.61
CA MET A 94 15.19 28.04 -9.26
C MET A 94 14.96 28.13 -7.75
N ALA A 95 14.57 27.04 -7.10
CA ALA A 95 14.38 26.97 -5.66
C ALA A 95 15.68 27.30 -4.91
N TRP A 96 16.82 26.75 -5.33
CA TRP A 96 18.12 27.07 -4.73
C TRP A 96 18.47 28.56 -4.85
N LYS A 97 18.19 29.16 -6.01
CA LYS A 97 18.43 30.59 -6.28
C LYS A 97 17.55 31.48 -5.38
N GLU A 98 16.25 31.18 -5.27
CA GLU A 98 15.33 31.94 -4.40
C GLU A 98 15.69 31.77 -2.93
N LYS A 99 16.00 30.55 -2.46
CA LYS A 99 16.51 30.30 -1.10
C LYS A 99 17.70 31.19 -0.78
N THR A 100 18.74 31.16 -1.63
CA THR A 100 19.96 31.95 -1.42
C THR A 100 19.68 33.47 -1.46
N SER A 101 18.74 33.90 -2.30
CA SER A 101 18.32 35.29 -2.40
C SER A 101 17.57 35.75 -1.14
N ALA A 102 16.66 34.93 -0.63
CA ALA A 102 15.91 35.19 0.59
C ALA A 102 16.83 35.29 1.81
N GLU A 103 17.79 34.36 1.95
CA GLU A 103 18.80 34.40 3.00
C GLU A 103 19.68 35.66 2.93
N ARG A 104 20.16 36.02 1.73
CA ARG A 104 21.02 37.19 1.53
C ARG A 104 20.32 38.50 1.84
N ASN A 105 19.04 38.61 1.47
CA ASN A 105 18.25 39.82 1.64
C ASN A 105 17.40 39.79 2.93
N ASN A 106 17.51 38.75 3.75
CA ASN A 106 16.73 38.54 4.97
C ASN A 106 15.21 38.66 4.74
N VAL A 107 14.71 38.12 3.63
CA VAL A 107 13.28 38.10 3.28
C VAL A 107 12.59 37.07 4.17
N LYS A 108 11.81 37.54 5.15
CA LYS A 108 11.03 36.69 6.04
C LYS A 108 9.60 36.55 5.54
N SER A 109 9.29 35.37 5.00
CA SER A 109 7.95 34.94 4.58
C SER A 109 7.19 34.16 5.66
N SER A 110 7.87 33.80 6.75
CA SER A 110 7.33 33.09 7.92
C SER A 110 7.69 33.80 9.22
N GLN A 111 6.81 33.67 10.23
CA GLN A 111 7.12 34.09 11.61
C GLN A 111 7.90 33.00 12.38
N ILE A 112 7.80 31.75 11.94
CA ILE A 112 8.32 30.56 12.62
C ILE A 112 9.68 30.17 12.04
N TYR A 113 9.83 30.25 10.72
CA TYR A 113 10.97 29.71 10.00
C TYR A 113 11.99 30.76 9.57
N PRO A 114 13.27 30.39 9.46
CA PRO A 114 14.29 31.25 8.87
C PRO A 114 13.97 31.63 7.41
N PRO A 115 14.48 32.78 6.92
CA PRO A 115 14.36 33.20 5.52
C PRO A 115 14.70 32.10 4.51
N GLY A 116 13.79 31.86 3.56
CA GLY A 116 14.00 30.93 2.44
C GLY A 116 13.74 29.45 2.73
N THR A 117 13.13 29.12 3.88
CA THR A 117 12.81 27.73 4.26
C THR A 117 11.82 27.07 3.30
N GLU A 118 10.82 27.80 2.80
CA GLU A 118 9.87 27.36 1.78
C GLU A 118 10.57 26.92 0.49
N PHE A 119 11.62 27.64 0.08
CA PHE A 119 12.42 27.27 -1.07
C PHE A 119 13.40 26.13 -0.77
N ALA A 120 13.80 25.95 0.49
CA ALA A 120 14.54 24.77 0.92
C ALA A 120 13.70 23.50 0.84
N VAL A 121 12.41 23.57 1.22
CA VAL A 121 11.44 22.49 1.04
C VAL A 121 11.24 22.18 -0.45
N ALA A 122 10.97 23.20 -1.28
CA ALA A 122 10.85 23.04 -2.73
C ALA A 122 12.11 22.43 -3.38
N TYR A 123 13.29 22.82 -2.91
CA TYR A 123 14.57 22.24 -3.32
C TYR A 123 14.68 20.77 -2.92
N ALA A 124 14.28 20.40 -1.70
CA ALA A 124 14.30 19.02 -1.23
C ALA A 124 13.32 18.15 -2.04
N GLU A 125 12.09 18.60 -2.27
CA GLU A 125 11.10 17.91 -3.10
C GLU A 125 11.60 17.69 -4.53
N SER A 126 12.14 18.74 -5.17
CA SER A 126 12.74 18.64 -6.50
C SER A 126 13.86 17.58 -6.55
N ASN A 127 14.69 17.51 -5.51
CA ASN A 127 15.74 16.49 -5.41
C ASN A 127 15.19 15.08 -5.22
N LEU A 128 14.14 14.90 -4.40
CA LEU A 128 13.50 13.60 -4.20
C LEU A 128 12.87 13.07 -5.48
N LEU A 129 12.01 13.88 -6.11
CA LEU A 129 11.28 13.48 -7.32
C LEU A 129 12.26 13.20 -8.48
N ASN A 130 13.27 14.04 -8.65
CA ASN A 130 14.28 13.81 -9.68
C ASN A 130 15.14 12.58 -9.37
N ALA A 131 15.50 12.33 -8.10
CA ALA A 131 16.20 11.11 -7.73
C ALA A 131 15.37 9.85 -8.02
N LEU A 132 14.05 9.89 -7.78
CA LEU A 132 13.16 8.79 -8.12
C LEU A 132 13.15 8.53 -9.64
N LEU A 133 13.02 9.57 -10.46
CA LEU A 133 13.11 9.41 -11.93
C LEU A 133 14.45 8.80 -12.38
N MET A 134 15.55 9.27 -11.79
CA MET A 134 16.90 8.77 -12.08
C MET A 134 17.12 7.31 -11.65
N LEU A 135 16.40 6.86 -10.61
CA LEU A 135 16.40 5.44 -10.23
C LEU A 135 15.55 4.61 -11.17
N LEU A 136 14.57 5.19 -11.85
CA LEU A 136 13.68 4.51 -12.80
C LEU A 136 14.21 4.51 -14.25
N SER A 137 15.10 5.42 -14.62
CA SER A 137 15.59 5.68 -15.99
C SER A 137 16.59 4.65 -16.57
N GLU A 138 16.73 3.48 -15.93
CA GLU A 138 17.58 2.35 -16.37
C GLU A 138 19.09 2.61 -16.53
N ASN A 139 19.62 3.78 -16.13
CA ASN A 139 21.02 4.17 -16.30
C ASN A 139 21.84 4.05 -14.99
N PHE A 140 22.82 3.15 -14.94
CA PHE A 140 23.68 2.96 -13.76
C PHE A 140 24.43 4.24 -13.32
N MET A 141 24.85 5.09 -14.27
CA MET A 141 25.52 6.37 -13.95
C MET A 141 24.57 7.35 -13.25
N GLU A 142 23.26 7.20 -13.44
CA GLU A 142 22.25 8.01 -12.76
C GLU A 142 22.01 7.57 -11.32
N GLY A 143 22.27 6.30 -10.98
CA GLY A 143 22.13 5.78 -9.61
C GLY A 143 22.99 6.52 -8.58
N ALA A 144 24.25 6.84 -8.91
CA ALA A 144 25.13 7.60 -8.00
C ALA A 144 24.65 9.04 -7.80
N LYS A 145 24.17 9.68 -8.87
CA LYS A 145 23.59 11.04 -8.81
C LYS A 145 22.27 11.03 -8.02
N ALA A 146 21.43 10.01 -8.22
CA ALA A 146 20.20 9.83 -7.45
C ALA A 146 20.50 9.71 -5.96
N LEU A 147 21.49 8.92 -5.56
CA LEU A 147 21.91 8.80 -4.15
C LEU A 147 22.38 10.14 -3.56
N LEU A 148 23.13 10.95 -4.32
CA LEU A 148 23.54 12.29 -3.88
C LEU A 148 22.34 13.22 -3.70
N LYS A 149 21.35 13.17 -4.59
CA LYS A 149 20.12 13.95 -4.49
C LYS A 149 19.27 13.53 -3.29
N LEU A 150 19.08 12.22 -3.08
CA LEU A 150 18.41 11.67 -1.90
C LEU A 150 19.08 12.15 -0.61
N ARG A 151 20.41 12.14 -0.55
CA ARG A 151 21.17 12.63 0.60
C ARG A 151 20.95 14.11 0.86
N ARG A 152 20.97 14.95 -0.18
CA ARG A 152 20.71 16.39 -0.06
C ARG A 152 19.30 16.68 0.46
N ALA A 153 18.31 15.97 -0.08
CA ALA A 153 16.93 16.11 0.36
C ALA A 153 16.78 15.69 1.83
N TYR A 154 17.29 14.52 2.20
CA TYR A 154 17.24 14.03 3.58
C TYR A 154 17.89 14.99 4.57
N GLN A 155 19.09 15.50 4.27
CA GLN A 155 19.78 16.46 5.15
C GLN A 155 19.02 17.77 5.30
N THR A 156 18.40 18.25 4.21
CA THR A 156 17.59 19.48 4.24
C THR A 156 16.34 19.28 5.09
N LEU A 157 15.63 18.17 4.90
CA LEU A 157 14.42 17.83 5.64
C LEU A 157 14.69 17.54 7.12
N ASP A 158 15.76 16.81 7.44
CA ASP A 158 16.20 16.54 8.82
C ASP A 158 16.53 17.85 9.56
N ALA A 159 17.20 18.79 8.89
CA ALA A 159 17.50 20.10 9.49
C ALA A 159 16.23 20.89 9.81
N ILE A 160 15.26 20.95 8.89
CA ILE A 160 13.99 21.67 9.11
C ILE A 160 13.14 20.93 10.16
N SER A 161 13.10 19.59 10.12
CA SER A 161 12.35 18.78 11.09
C SER A 161 12.83 18.97 12.53
N LYS A 162 14.13 19.20 12.75
CA LYS A 162 14.64 19.49 14.10
C LYS A 162 14.14 20.83 14.65
N HIS A 163 13.89 21.81 13.79
CA HIS A 163 13.25 23.06 14.19
C HIS A 163 11.79 22.86 14.62
N LEU A 164 11.07 21.88 14.03
CA LEU A 164 9.72 21.50 14.45
C LEU A 164 9.67 20.86 15.84
N SER A 165 10.71 20.09 16.22
CA SER A 165 10.74 19.33 17.48
C SER A 165 11.31 20.08 18.68
N THR A 166 11.83 21.30 18.49
CA THR A 166 12.37 22.11 19.59
C THR A 166 11.22 22.85 20.27
N PRO A 167 10.98 22.67 21.58
CA PRO A 167 9.94 23.43 22.28
C PRO A 167 10.25 24.92 22.15
N PRO A 168 9.25 25.75 21.86
CA PRO A 168 9.50 27.15 21.60
C PRO A 168 10.12 27.83 22.82
N ASP A 169 11.26 28.50 22.62
CA ASP A 169 11.75 29.50 23.56
C ASP A 169 10.65 30.55 23.77
N ALA A 170 10.60 31.16 24.96
CA ALA A 170 9.53 32.02 25.50
C ALA A 170 9.18 33.30 24.69
N SER A 171 9.58 33.38 23.42
CA SER A 171 9.20 34.38 22.42
C SER A 171 8.44 33.79 21.21
N SER A 172 8.19 32.48 21.14
CA SER A 172 7.47 31.84 20.02
C SER A 172 6.39 30.87 20.50
N SER A 173 5.40 31.34 21.26
CA SER A 173 4.33 30.51 21.85
C SER A 173 3.47 29.70 20.85
N ALA A 174 3.61 29.86 19.54
CA ALA A 174 2.68 29.30 18.53
C ALA A 174 2.74 27.77 18.32
N LEU A 175 3.79 27.07 18.73
CA LEU A 175 3.98 25.63 18.38
C LEU A 175 3.57 24.61 19.45
N ALA A 176 3.29 25.03 20.69
CA ALA A 176 3.11 24.09 21.81
C ALA A 176 1.66 23.71 22.13
N ASP A 177 0.66 24.28 21.45
CA ASP A 177 -0.76 24.06 21.75
C ASP A 177 -1.55 23.84 20.45
N LEU A 178 -1.57 22.61 19.91
CA LEU A 178 -2.54 22.26 18.87
C LEU A 178 -3.92 21.88 19.48
N ASP A 179 -3.97 21.56 20.78
CA ASP A 179 -5.19 21.13 21.48
C ASP A 179 -5.91 22.25 22.26
N SER A 180 -5.32 23.45 22.35
CA SER A 180 -5.91 24.55 23.12
C SER A 180 -5.44 25.94 22.68
N TYR A 181 -6.02 26.51 21.62
CA TYR A 181 -6.02 27.97 21.44
C TYR A 181 -7.40 28.59 21.72
N PRO A 182 -7.48 29.60 22.61
CA PRO A 182 -8.71 30.30 22.90
C PRO A 182 -9.16 31.11 21.70
N THR A 183 -10.47 31.10 21.45
CA THR A 183 -11.16 31.95 20.48
C THR A 183 -10.75 33.41 20.69
N CYS A 184 -9.91 33.96 19.81
CA CYS A 184 -9.56 35.37 19.89
C CYS A 184 -10.78 36.20 19.44
N SER A 185 -11.47 36.73 20.44
CA SER A 185 -12.44 37.79 20.31
C SER A 185 -11.80 39.02 19.67
N LYS A 186 -12.38 39.47 18.56
CA LYS A 186 -12.35 40.84 17.98
C LYS A 186 -11.15 41.70 18.41
N SER A 187 -10.07 41.69 17.64
CA SER A 187 -9.06 42.75 17.66
C SER A 187 -8.82 43.30 16.24
N ASN A 188 -8.35 44.55 16.20
CA ASN A 188 -8.49 45.49 15.09
C ASN A 188 -7.89 45.05 13.73
N SER A 189 -8.54 45.53 12.66
CA SER A 189 -8.44 45.14 11.24
C SER A 189 -7.17 45.55 10.47
N SER A 190 -5.96 45.15 10.88
CA SER A 190 -4.74 45.54 10.13
C SER A 190 -3.61 44.50 10.05
N SER A 191 -3.84 43.22 10.32
CA SER A 191 -2.80 42.19 10.24
C SER A 191 -3.25 41.04 9.34
N PHE A 192 -2.49 40.79 8.26
CA PHE A 192 -2.63 39.62 7.41
C PHE A 192 -1.69 38.52 7.90
N VAL A 193 -2.20 37.29 8.06
CA VAL A 193 -1.42 36.15 8.55
C VAL A 193 -0.23 35.83 7.62
N ASP A 194 -0.40 36.01 6.30
CA ASP A 194 0.62 35.74 5.28
C ASP A 194 1.71 36.81 5.19
N LEU A 195 1.66 37.83 6.04
CA LEU A 195 2.68 38.86 6.13
C LEU A 195 3.27 38.88 7.55
N PRO A 196 4.51 38.38 7.74
CA PRO A 196 5.12 38.29 9.06
C PRO A 196 5.37 39.64 9.74
N LEU A 197 5.53 40.72 8.97
CA LEU A 197 5.81 42.06 9.46
C LEU A 197 4.59 42.97 9.26
N PRO A 198 4.23 43.81 10.23
CA PRO A 198 3.10 44.70 10.11
C PRO A 198 3.34 45.76 9.01
N LEU A 199 2.31 46.03 8.22
CA LEU A 199 2.34 47.07 7.19
C LEU A 199 2.45 48.46 7.83
N THR A 200 3.25 49.34 7.22
CA THR A 200 3.28 50.77 7.53
C THR A 200 2.03 51.48 6.99
N GLU A 201 1.71 52.67 7.50
CA GLU A 201 0.57 53.48 7.02
C GLU A 201 0.64 53.82 5.50
N GLN A 202 1.85 53.79 4.92
CA GLN A 202 2.07 54.03 3.50
C GLN A 202 1.81 52.76 2.67
N GLU A 203 2.24 51.59 3.15
CA GLU A 203 1.99 50.30 2.50
C GLU A 203 0.52 49.86 2.61
N LEU A 204 -0.18 50.26 3.69
CA LEU A 204 -1.64 50.14 3.80
C LEU A 204 -2.39 50.89 2.69
N LYS A 205 -1.74 51.85 2.01
CA LYS A 205 -2.28 52.58 0.86
C LYS A 205 -1.79 52.02 -0.48
N ASP A 206 -0.82 51.11 -0.49
CA ASP A 206 -0.43 50.39 -1.69
C ASP A 206 -1.49 49.34 -2.01
N ARG A 207 -2.30 49.64 -3.03
CA ARG A 207 -3.35 48.74 -3.48
C ARG A 207 -2.80 47.39 -3.90
N LYS A 208 -1.59 47.32 -4.45
CA LYS A 208 -1.06 46.07 -4.99
C LYS A 208 -0.78 45.04 -3.89
N ILE A 209 -0.10 45.43 -2.82
CA ILE A 209 0.22 44.53 -1.68
C ILE A 209 -1.08 44.04 -1.04
N ILE A 210 -2.03 44.96 -0.78
CA ILE A 210 -3.31 44.63 -0.17
C ILE A 210 -4.14 43.71 -1.06
N ASP A 211 -4.23 43.98 -2.36
CA ASP A 211 -4.99 43.17 -3.31
C ASP A 211 -4.42 41.74 -3.42
N GLU A 212 -3.09 41.58 -3.36
CA GLU A 212 -2.45 40.26 -3.38
C GLU A 212 -2.70 39.47 -2.08
N LEU A 213 -2.61 40.13 -0.92
CA LEU A 213 -2.88 39.50 0.39
C LEU A 213 -4.36 39.13 0.54
N ASP A 214 -5.27 39.97 0.08
CA ASP A 214 -6.71 39.70 0.09
C ASP A 214 -7.06 38.51 -0.83
N GLN A 215 -6.49 38.48 -2.05
CA GLN A 215 -6.60 37.32 -2.93
C GLN A 215 -6.06 36.05 -2.29
N THR A 216 -4.90 36.11 -1.64
CA THR A 216 -4.29 34.97 -0.94
C THR A 216 -5.23 34.44 0.15
N TYR A 217 -5.76 35.32 1.00
CA TYR A 217 -6.72 34.96 2.04
C TYR A 217 -7.95 34.26 1.47
N HIS A 218 -8.54 34.83 0.41
CA HIS A 218 -9.73 34.27 -0.23
C HIS A 218 -9.45 32.92 -0.90
N MET A 219 -8.29 32.76 -1.54
CA MET A 219 -7.87 31.49 -2.13
C MET A 219 -7.66 30.41 -1.06
N ARG A 220 -6.89 30.70 -0.01
CA ARG A 220 -6.66 29.77 1.12
C ARG A 220 -7.99 29.35 1.74
N LYS A 221 -8.84 30.31 2.08
CA LYS A 221 -10.13 30.03 2.72
C LYS A 221 -11.02 29.15 1.85
N SER A 222 -11.07 29.43 0.55
CA SER A 222 -11.84 28.63 -0.41
C SER A 222 -11.26 27.22 -0.57
N ARG A 223 -9.92 27.08 -0.54
CA ARG A 223 -9.21 25.79 -0.58
C ARG A 223 -9.51 24.94 0.65
N ILE A 224 -9.35 25.50 1.84
CA ILE A 224 -9.64 24.84 3.12
C ILE A 224 -11.10 24.40 3.20
N ASN A 225 -12.03 25.25 2.74
CA ASN A 225 -13.45 24.92 2.70
C ASN A 225 -13.82 23.96 1.55
N GLY A 226 -12.88 23.57 0.69
CA GLY A 226 -13.13 22.66 -0.43
C GLY A 226 -14.07 23.23 -1.51
N SER A 227 -14.06 24.54 -1.76
CA SER A 227 -15.00 25.22 -2.69
C SER A 227 -14.31 25.92 -3.88
N HIS A 228 -13.01 25.67 -4.05
CA HIS A 228 -12.15 26.47 -4.94
C HIS A 228 -11.92 25.90 -6.35
N ILE A 229 -12.34 24.66 -6.60
CA ILE A 229 -12.18 23.96 -7.89
C ILE A 229 -13.52 23.65 -8.58
N GLY A 230 -14.61 24.31 -8.16
CA GLY A 230 -15.95 24.13 -8.76
C GLY A 230 -16.63 22.80 -8.41
N ASN A 231 -16.19 22.14 -7.34
CA ASN A 231 -16.83 20.96 -6.78
C ASN A 231 -17.98 21.37 -5.82
N PRO A 232 -18.99 20.51 -5.61
CA PRO A 232 -20.02 20.75 -4.61
C PRO A 232 -19.41 20.78 -3.19
N PRO A 233 -20.07 21.45 -2.23
CA PRO A 233 -19.66 21.39 -0.82
C PRO A 233 -19.49 19.95 -0.33
N VAL A 234 -18.49 19.70 0.50
CA VAL A 234 -18.22 18.37 1.05
C VAL A 234 -19.44 17.82 1.81
N SER A 235 -20.18 18.66 2.53
CA SER A 235 -21.43 18.28 3.21
C SER A 235 -22.46 17.62 2.30
N ASP A 236 -22.47 17.99 1.02
CA ASP A 236 -23.48 17.57 0.06
C ASP A 236 -23.10 16.24 -0.61
N SER A 237 -21.81 15.90 -0.63
CA SER A 237 -21.26 14.69 -1.27
C SER A 237 -20.70 13.66 -0.28
N LEU A 238 -20.55 14.02 1.00
CA LEU A 238 -20.02 13.15 2.03
C LEU A 238 -20.98 12.01 2.36
N ARG A 239 -20.48 10.79 2.21
CA ARG A 239 -21.15 9.55 2.64
C ARG A 239 -20.54 9.07 3.95
N SER A 240 -21.33 8.35 4.74
CA SER A 240 -20.87 7.69 5.96
C SER A 240 -20.22 6.33 5.72
N ASN A 241 -20.61 5.63 4.65
CA ASN A 241 -20.20 4.26 4.36
C ASN A 241 -19.47 4.14 3.02
N LEU A 242 -18.57 3.16 2.94
CA LEU A 242 -17.92 2.75 1.69
C LEU A 242 -18.94 2.14 0.71
N GLY A 243 -18.74 2.39 -0.58
CA GLY A 243 -19.64 1.91 -1.63
C GLY A 243 -20.92 2.75 -1.75
N PHE A 244 -21.69 2.49 -2.80
CA PHE A 244 -22.81 3.35 -3.24
C PHE A 244 -24.18 2.64 -3.24
N LYS A 245 -24.23 1.36 -2.83
CA LYS A 245 -25.46 0.54 -2.85
C LYS A 245 -26.34 0.68 -1.61
N ASP A 246 -25.92 1.48 -0.64
CA ASP A 246 -26.67 1.66 0.60
C ASP A 246 -27.68 2.82 0.45
N GLU A 247 -28.91 2.49 0.03
CA GLU A 247 -30.03 3.44 -0.14
C GLU A 247 -30.47 4.10 1.20
N SER A 248 -29.90 3.67 2.32
CA SER A 248 -30.24 4.13 3.67
C SER A 248 -29.42 5.33 4.17
N ALA A 249 -28.57 5.93 3.32
CA ALA A 249 -27.67 7.01 3.71
C ALA A 249 -28.44 8.25 4.21
N THR A 250 -28.55 8.39 5.53
CA THR A 250 -28.77 9.69 6.16
C THR A 250 -27.65 10.63 5.70
N PRO A 251 -27.97 11.85 5.23
CA PRO A 251 -26.94 12.85 4.93
C PRO A 251 -26.02 12.99 6.14
N ALA A 252 -24.71 12.95 5.91
CA ALA A 252 -23.74 13.19 6.96
C ALA A 252 -24.05 14.56 7.61
N SER A 253 -24.09 14.61 8.94
CA SER A 253 -24.32 15.87 9.63
C SER A 253 -23.08 16.76 9.52
N ASP A 254 -23.21 18.07 9.68
CA ASP A 254 -22.05 18.99 9.74
C ASP A 254 -21.00 18.57 10.79
N LYS A 255 -21.37 17.75 11.79
CA LYS A 255 -20.46 17.23 12.80
C LYS A 255 -19.57 16.09 12.28
N ASP A 256 -19.96 15.42 11.21
CA ASP A 256 -19.24 14.31 10.59
C ASP A 256 -18.20 14.80 9.57
N VAL A 257 -18.27 16.07 9.18
CA VAL A 257 -17.30 16.70 8.28
C VAL A 257 -16.00 16.93 9.03
N LEU A 258 -14.97 16.17 8.66
CA LEU A 258 -13.60 16.39 9.14
C LEU A 258 -13.12 17.79 8.79
N LYS A 259 -12.55 18.49 9.78
CA LYS A 259 -11.94 19.81 9.58
C LYS A 259 -10.46 19.63 9.31
N PHE A 260 -10.07 19.75 8.04
CA PHE A 260 -8.67 19.71 7.63
C PHE A 260 -8.12 21.10 7.37
N GLY A 261 -6.85 21.29 7.72
CA GLY A 261 -6.17 22.59 7.65
C GLY A 261 -6.70 23.63 8.63
N ASN A 262 -5.99 24.76 8.71
CA ASN A 262 -6.36 25.88 9.58
C ASN A 262 -6.25 27.20 8.80
N PRO A 263 -7.35 27.95 8.58
CA PRO A 263 -7.33 29.19 7.81
C PRO A 263 -6.56 30.34 8.46
N GLU A 264 -6.25 30.20 9.76
CA GLU A 264 -5.46 31.15 10.54
C GLU A 264 -3.94 30.87 10.47
N VAL A 265 -3.53 29.83 9.76
CA VAL A 265 -2.11 29.53 9.50
C VAL A 265 -1.72 30.10 8.14
N ALA A 266 -0.54 30.74 8.08
CA ALA A 266 -0.01 31.29 6.83
C ALA A 266 0.19 30.17 5.81
N SER A 267 -0.10 30.42 4.53
CA SER A 267 0.00 29.40 3.49
C SER A 267 1.43 28.86 3.34
N VAL A 268 2.42 29.73 3.56
CA VAL A 268 3.85 29.38 3.56
C VAL A 268 4.18 28.43 4.71
N ASP A 269 3.66 28.69 5.91
CA ASP A 269 3.90 27.84 7.08
C ASP A 269 3.23 26.47 6.88
N GLU A 270 1.96 26.46 6.46
CA GLU A 270 1.23 25.24 6.11
C GLU A 270 2.02 24.38 5.10
N TYR A 271 2.55 25.01 4.04
CA TYR A 271 3.36 24.34 3.02
C TYR A 271 4.65 23.74 3.60
N ILE A 272 5.39 24.49 4.42
CA ILE A 272 6.63 23.99 5.05
C ILE A 272 6.33 22.82 5.99
N HIS A 273 5.36 22.99 6.90
CA HIS A 273 4.98 21.96 7.87
C HIS A 273 4.56 20.67 7.19
N SER A 274 3.61 20.77 6.25
CA SER A 274 3.06 19.61 5.54
C SER A 274 4.08 18.94 4.63
N GLY A 275 4.94 19.70 3.94
CA GLY A 275 5.96 19.17 3.03
C GLY A 275 7.07 18.42 3.78
N VAL A 276 7.52 18.94 4.92
CA VAL A 276 8.50 18.25 5.77
C VAL A 276 7.92 16.98 6.36
N ASN A 277 6.70 17.05 6.92
CA ASN A 277 6.00 15.90 7.46
C ASN A 277 5.80 14.79 6.41
N LEU A 278 5.37 15.14 5.20
CA LEU A 278 5.20 14.19 4.12
C LEU A 278 6.54 13.57 3.68
N CYS A 279 7.46 14.41 3.19
CA CYS A 279 8.66 13.92 2.51
C CYS A 279 9.59 13.21 3.47
N PHE A 280 9.80 13.76 4.67
CA PHE A 280 10.63 13.10 5.67
C PHE A 280 9.94 11.86 6.24
N GLY A 281 8.63 11.94 6.49
CA GLY A 281 7.83 10.80 6.95
C GLY A 281 7.93 9.59 6.00
N ILE A 282 7.73 9.79 4.70
CA ILE A 282 7.89 8.74 3.68
C ILE A 282 9.33 8.21 3.67
N LEU A 283 10.35 9.07 3.72
CA LEU A 283 11.75 8.63 3.80
C LEU A 283 11.99 7.76 5.02
N GLN A 284 11.46 8.12 6.19
CA GLN A 284 11.60 7.36 7.43
C GLN A 284 10.95 5.97 7.31
N VAL A 285 9.74 5.89 6.76
CA VAL A 285 9.05 4.61 6.51
C VAL A 285 9.84 3.76 5.51
N VAL A 286 10.22 4.31 4.35
CA VAL A 286 10.95 3.57 3.32
C VAL A 286 12.31 3.07 3.83
N LEU A 287 13.07 3.91 4.53
CA LEU A 287 14.35 3.52 5.13
C LEU A 287 14.18 2.39 6.15
N SER A 288 13.08 2.37 6.91
CA SER A 288 12.77 1.29 7.87
C SER A 288 12.53 -0.06 7.19
N LEU A 289 12.09 -0.06 5.92
CA LEU A 289 11.82 -1.28 5.15
C LEU A 289 13.07 -1.86 4.49
N ILE A 290 14.21 -1.14 4.48
CA ILE A 290 15.44 -1.58 3.79
C ILE A 290 16.13 -2.73 4.55
N PRO A 291 16.52 -3.81 3.83
CA PRO A 291 17.63 -4.70 4.12
C PRO A 291 18.54 -4.43 5.32
N HIS A 292 18.60 -5.17 6.44
CA HIS A 292 19.59 -4.86 7.52
C HIS A 292 21.05 -4.77 6.99
N GLY A 293 21.42 -5.59 6.00
CA GLY A 293 22.73 -5.52 5.35
C GLY A 293 23.00 -4.19 4.61
N ILE A 294 22.01 -3.70 3.85
CA ILE A 294 22.09 -2.43 3.10
C ILE A 294 21.89 -1.24 4.05
N GLY A 295 20.96 -1.36 4.99
CA GLY A 295 20.64 -0.40 6.03
C GLY A 295 21.84 -0.09 6.92
N LYS A 296 22.67 -1.09 7.28
CA LYS A 296 23.93 -0.84 8.00
C LYS A 296 24.86 0.10 7.22
N VAL A 297 25.02 -0.11 5.91
CA VAL A 297 25.83 0.77 5.05
C VAL A 297 25.22 2.18 4.97
N LEU A 298 23.91 2.28 4.80
CA LEU A 298 23.20 3.57 4.78
C LEU A 298 23.26 4.31 6.12
N SER A 299 23.25 3.58 7.24
CA SER A 299 23.38 4.14 8.59
C SER A 299 24.75 4.72 8.86
N VAL A 300 25.81 4.12 8.31
CA VAL A 300 27.19 4.63 8.40
C VAL A 300 27.31 5.99 7.69
N VAL A 301 26.51 6.25 6.64
CA VAL A 301 26.48 7.54 5.95
C VAL A 301 25.42 8.52 6.51
N GLY A 302 24.74 8.15 7.59
CA GLY A 302 23.85 9.02 8.36
C GLY A 302 22.35 8.85 8.12
N PHE A 303 21.92 7.89 7.30
CA PHE A 303 20.49 7.60 7.13
C PHE A 303 19.99 6.67 8.23
N LYS A 304 18.99 7.11 8.99
CA LYS A 304 18.26 6.27 9.94
C LYS A 304 16.77 6.39 9.64
N GLY A 305 16.08 5.26 9.60
CA GLY A 305 14.63 5.17 9.40
C GLY A 305 13.94 4.71 10.67
N SER A 306 12.80 5.31 11.00
CA SER A 306 11.85 4.80 11.99
C SER A 306 10.47 4.70 11.35
N ARG A 307 9.86 3.51 11.41
CA ARG A 307 8.54 3.26 10.83
C ARG A 307 7.48 4.08 11.56
N GLU A 308 7.49 4.05 12.89
CA GLU A 308 6.52 4.70 13.77
C GLU A 308 6.58 6.22 13.62
N ALA A 309 7.78 6.80 13.75
CA ALA A 309 7.96 8.25 13.56
C ALA A 309 7.56 8.67 12.15
N GLY A 310 7.95 7.87 11.14
CA GLY A 310 7.57 8.11 9.75
C GLY A 310 6.06 8.14 9.54
N LEU A 311 5.33 7.12 10.04
CA LEU A 311 3.88 7.05 9.92
C LEU A 311 3.17 8.20 10.65
N GLN A 312 3.64 8.61 11.83
CA GLN A 312 3.08 9.77 12.55
C GLN A 312 3.22 11.05 11.73
N MET A 313 4.40 11.29 11.14
CA MET A 313 4.61 12.46 10.30
C MET A 313 3.70 12.44 9.06
N VAL A 314 3.54 11.29 8.40
CA VAL A 314 2.64 11.18 7.24
C VAL A 314 1.17 11.40 7.66
N TRP A 315 0.74 10.89 8.82
CA TRP A 315 -0.59 11.16 9.37
C TRP A 315 -0.82 12.63 9.74
N ASN A 316 0.22 13.36 10.16
CA ASN A 316 0.15 14.80 10.38
C ASN A 316 0.02 15.54 9.05
N ALA A 317 0.80 15.18 8.03
CA ALA A 317 0.64 15.74 6.70
C ALA A 317 -0.76 15.49 6.13
N ALA A 318 -1.31 14.28 6.29
CA ALA A 318 -2.64 13.90 5.80
C ALA A 318 -3.81 14.70 6.40
N GLN A 319 -3.58 15.46 7.47
CA GLN A 319 -4.58 16.35 8.07
C GLN A 319 -4.58 17.76 7.47
N GLU A 320 -3.62 18.06 6.59
CA GLU A 320 -3.48 19.36 5.94
C GLU A 320 -4.25 19.39 4.62
N ARG A 321 -4.89 20.53 4.31
CA ARG A 321 -5.75 20.65 3.12
C ARG A 321 -4.99 21.07 1.87
N ASN A 322 -3.92 20.37 1.54
CA ASN A 322 -3.09 20.66 0.37
C ASN A 322 -2.57 19.38 -0.32
N ILE A 323 -1.71 19.55 -1.32
CA ILE A 323 -1.14 18.42 -2.07
C ILE A 323 -0.37 17.45 -1.18
N HIS A 324 0.32 17.94 -0.15
CA HIS A 324 1.06 17.08 0.75
C HIS A 324 0.13 16.20 1.58
N GLY A 325 -1.03 16.73 2.01
CA GLY A 325 -2.05 15.94 2.67
C GLY A 325 -2.67 14.89 1.76
N GLY A 326 -2.97 15.25 0.50
CA GLY A 326 -3.46 14.29 -0.50
C GLY A 326 -2.46 13.16 -0.77
N ILE A 327 -1.18 13.47 -1.03
CA ILE A 327 -0.13 12.46 -1.25
C ILE A 327 0.14 11.68 0.03
N GLY A 328 0.08 12.31 1.20
CA GLY A 328 0.23 11.65 2.50
C GLY A 328 -0.84 10.59 2.71
N LEU A 329 -2.11 10.93 2.44
CA LEU A 329 -3.19 9.96 2.49
C LEU A 329 -3.01 8.82 1.48
N LEU A 330 -2.61 9.11 0.23
CA LEU A 330 -2.31 8.08 -0.76
C LEU A 330 -1.18 7.15 -0.29
N ALA A 331 -0.14 7.70 0.35
CA ALA A 331 0.96 6.92 0.90
C ALA A 331 0.50 6.01 2.05
N LEU A 332 -0.37 6.51 2.94
CA LEU A 332 -0.99 5.72 4.01
C LEU A 332 -1.87 4.60 3.43
N LEU A 333 -2.72 4.90 2.44
CA LEU A 333 -3.56 3.91 1.77
C LEU A 333 -2.73 2.82 1.08
N VAL A 334 -1.61 3.18 0.43
CA VAL A 334 -0.67 2.19 -0.13
C VAL A 334 0.00 1.36 0.97
N PHE A 335 0.33 1.98 2.10
CA PHE A 335 0.95 1.29 3.23
C PHE A 335 0.01 0.26 3.86
N TYR A 336 -1.24 0.64 4.15
CA TYR A 336 -2.22 -0.21 4.84
C TYR A 336 -2.98 -1.16 3.90
N ASP A 337 -3.50 -0.66 2.76
CA ASP A 337 -4.42 -1.37 1.85
C ASP A 337 -3.82 -1.64 0.45
N GLY A 338 -2.57 -1.24 0.22
CA GLY A 338 -1.94 -1.34 -1.10
C GLY A 338 -1.82 -2.76 -1.65
N PRO A 339 -1.58 -2.91 -2.97
CA PRO A 339 -1.44 -4.21 -3.62
C PRO A 339 -0.22 -5.02 -3.12
N PHE A 340 0.75 -4.34 -2.51
CA PHE A 340 1.95 -4.92 -1.91
C PHE A 340 1.95 -4.64 -0.41
N GLN A 341 0.92 -5.10 0.29
CA GLN A 341 0.80 -4.91 1.73
C GLN A 341 2.13 -5.27 2.42
N PHE A 342 2.79 -4.25 2.98
CA PHE A 342 4.12 -4.40 3.59
C PHE A 342 4.02 -5.04 4.96
N THR A 343 2.86 -4.92 5.61
CA THR A 343 2.47 -5.66 6.81
C THR A 343 1.38 -6.63 6.41
N ASP A 344 1.49 -7.90 6.77
CA ASP A 344 0.40 -8.84 6.54
C ASP A 344 -0.69 -8.55 7.58
N VAL A 345 -1.94 -8.34 7.14
CA VAL A 345 -3.07 -8.24 8.08
C VAL A 345 -3.19 -9.50 8.94
N ASP A 346 -2.51 -10.59 8.62
CA ASP A 346 -2.54 -11.77 9.47
C ASP A 346 -1.78 -11.65 10.80
N PHE A 347 -0.82 -10.74 10.90
CA PHE A 347 -0.30 -10.29 12.20
C PHE A 347 -1.23 -9.25 12.88
N ASP A 348 -2.27 -8.78 12.17
CA ASP A 348 -3.16 -7.63 12.46
C ASP A 348 -4.63 -7.96 12.20
N VAL A 349 -5.20 -8.84 13.02
CA VAL A 349 -6.43 -9.56 12.65
C VAL A 349 -7.67 -8.65 12.76
N PRO A 350 -8.52 -8.57 11.70
CA PRO A 350 -9.93 -8.23 11.82
C PRO A 350 -10.69 -9.34 12.57
N THR A 351 -11.62 -9.02 13.47
CA THR A 351 -12.26 -10.03 14.34
C THR A 351 -13.13 -11.02 13.58
N ALA A 352 -13.48 -12.12 14.24
CA ALA A 352 -14.50 -13.05 13.76
C ALA A 352 -15.85 -12.34 13.51
N GLU A 353 -16.16 -11.24 14.21
CA GLU A 353 -17.33 -10.39 13.91
C GLU A 353 -17.20 -9.68 12.56
N GLU A 354 -16.03 -9.12 12.22
CA GLU A 354 -15.80 -8.45 10.93
C GLU A 354 -15.83 -9.43 9.74
N LEU A 355 -15.49 -10.71 9.99
CA LEU A 355 -15.62 -11.79 9.00
C LEU A 355 -17.04 -12.39 8.93
N SER A 356 -17.91 -12.12 9.91
CA SER A 356 -19.23 -12.76 10.05
C SER A 356 -20.41 -11.81 9.93
N GLN A 357 -20.22 -10.56 9.47
CA GLN A 357 -21.34 -9.67 9.12
C GLN A 357 -22.08 -10.17 7.86
N ASN A 358 -22.83 -11.24 8.06
CA ASN A 358 -24.09 -11.57 7.42
C ASN A 358 -25.05 -12.33 8.37
N ASP A 359 -24.67 -12.65 9.62
CA ASP A 359 -25.58 -13.29 10.57
C ASP A 359 -25.71 -12.50 11.89
N ASP A 360 -26.80 -11.75 11.93
CA ASP A 360 -27.67 -11.45 13.07
C ASP A 360 -27.34 -10.42 14.17
N LYS A 361 -28.41 -9.64 14.42
CA LYS A 361 -28.58 -8.61 15.44
C LYS A 361 -28.67 -9.22 16.84
N THR A 362 -27.58 -9.31 17.60
CA THR A 362 -27.68 -9.43 19.08
C THR A 362 -26.36 -9.15 19.78
N ASN A 363 -26.09 -7.87 20.08
CA ASN A 363 -25.52 -7.39 21.35
C ASN A 363 -25.18 -5.91 21.19
N LYS A 364 -26.00 -5.01 21.78
CA LYS A 364 -25.70 -3.56 21.84
C LYS A 364 -25.40 -3.07 23.25
N ASP A 365 -25.54 -3.93 24.26
CA ASP A 365 -25.47 -3.52 25.67
C ASP A 365 -24.18 -3.99 26.37
N ILE A 366 -23.33 -4.81 25.73
CA ILE A 366 -22.04 -5.27 26.28
C ILE A 366 -20.87 -4.36 25.83
N ASP A 367 -20.97 -3.73 24.64
CA ASP A 367 -19.89 -2.93 24.06
C ASP A 367 -19.55 -1.67 24.87
N THR A 368 -20.52 -1.05 25.54
CA THR A 368 -20.33 0.29 26.11
C THR A 368 -19.50 0.33 27.40
N GLU A 369 -19.42 -0.79 28.12
CA GLU A 369 -18.67 -0.88 29.38
C GLU A 369 -17.21 -1.25 29.13
N MET A 370 -16.99 -2.16 28.18
CA MET A 370 -15.67 -2.56 27.70
C MET A 370 -14.98 -1.42 26.92
N GLU A 371 -15.70 -0.70 26.05
CA GLU A 371 -15.15 0.50 25.37
C GLU A 371 -14.67 1.58 26.34
N LYS A 372 -15.37 1.77 27.46
CA LYS A 372 -14.96 2.71 28.51
C LYS A 372 -13.69 2.25 29.22
N GLU A 373 -13.58 0.96 29.51
CA GLU A 373 -12.38 0.37 30.13
C GLU A 373 -11.17 0.40 29.16
N THR A 374 -11.40 0.17 27.87
CA THR A 374 -10.41 0.33 26.79
C THR A 374 -9.96 1.78 26.66
N ALA A 375 -10.89 2.75 26.64
CA ALA A 375 -10.57 4.17 26.56
C ALA A 375 -9.79 4.66 27.78
N GLN A 376 -10.13 4.21 28.98
CA GLN A 376 -9.39 4.50 30.21
C GLN A 376 -7.99 3.89 30.20
N THR A 377 -7.84 2.68 29.67
CA THR A 377 -6.55 1.99 29.52
C THR A 377 -5.66 2.70 28.50
N LEU A 378 -6.20 3.06 27.33
CA LEU A 378 -5.54 3.88 26.30
C LEU A 378 -5.08 5.23 26.85
N GLN A 379 -5.93 5.89 27.66
CA GLN A 379 -5.59 7.16 28.29
C GLN A 379 -4.46 7.00 29.30
N LYS A 380 -4.49 5.94 30.12
CA LYS A 380 -3.44 5.63 31.10
C LYS A 380 -2.09 5.39 30.43
N ILE A 381 -2.06 4.57 29.37
CA ILE A 381 -0.85 4.27 28.55
C ILE A 381 -0.29 5.54 27.89
N LYS A 382 -1.15 6.41 27.36
CA LYS A 382 -0.72 7.69 26.76
C LYS A 382 -0.12 8.66 27.78
N THR A 383 -0.60 8.66 29.02
CA THR A 383 -0.11 9.57 30.07
C THR A 383 1.17 9.11 30.77
N SER A 384 1.54 7.82 30.73
CA SER A 384 2.73 7.26 31.39
C SER A 384 3.99 7.22 30.50
N ALA A 385 3.85 7.44 29.20
CA ALA A 385 4.90 7.22 28.20
C ALA A 385 6.17 8.09 28.38
N SER A 386 6.10 9.25 29.02
CA SER A 386 7.25 10.15 29.18
C SER A 386 8.24 9.75 30.28
N THR A 387 7.88 8.79 31.15
CA THR A 387 8.70 8.35 32.30
C THR A 387 8.81 6.83 32.44
N ALA A 388 8.21 6.05 31.54
CA ALA A 388 8.16 4.58 31.61
C ALA A 388 9.51 3.94 31.25
N SER A 389 9.82 2.82 31.94
CA SER A 389 10.96 1.98 31.59
C SER A 389 10.75 1.28 30.24
N LYS A 390 11.85 0.86 29.59
CA LYS A 390 11.78 0.14 28.30
C LYS A 390 10.92 -1.13 28.38
N LYS A 391 10.92 -1.80 29.54
CA LYS A 391 10.10 -3.00 29.77
C LYS A 391 8.61 -2.67 29.83
N GLU A 392 8.23 -1.62 30.55
CA GLU A 392 6.83 -1.16 30.63
C GLU A 392 6.32 -0.68 29.27
N LEU A 393 7.14 0.02 28.48
CA LEU A 393 6.78 0.41 27.11
C LEU A 393 6.54 -0.79 26.18
N VAL A 394 7.30 -1.88 26.35
CA VAL A 394 7.10 -3.12 25.60
C VAL A 394 5.83 -3.84 26.08
N GLU A 395 5.58 -3.90 27.39
CA GLU A 395 4.35 -4.48 27.95
C GLU A 395 3.09 -3.70 27.51
N ASP A 396 3.15 -2.36 27.48
CA ASP A 396 2.09 -1.49 26.98
C ASP A 396 1.88 -1.66 25.46
N LYS A 397 2.96 -1.78 24.68
CA LYS A 397 2.88 -2.09 23.24
C LYS A 397 2.22 -3.45 23.02
N ILE A 398 2.62 -4.49 23.76
CA ILE A 398 1.99 -5.82 23.70
C ILE A 398 0.50 -5.74 24.07
N ALA A 399 0.13 -4.95 25.08
CA ALA A 399 -1.27 -4.78 25.48
C ALA A 399 -2.10 -4.07 24.40
N LEU A 400 -1.57 -3.01 23.80
CA LEU A 400 -2.23 -2.31 22.67
C LEU A 400 -2.36 -3.23 21.45
N GLU A 401 -1.33 -4.00 21.13
CA GLU A 401 -1.38 -4.98 20.04
C GLU A 401 -2.40 -6.09 20.33
N ARG A 402 -2.51 -6.56 21.58
CA ARG A 402 -3.57 -7.50 21.99
C ARG A 402 -4.97 -6.91 21.84
N MET A 403 -5.17 -5.65 22.23
CA MET A 403 -6.46 -4.96 22.08
C MET A 403 -6.82 -4.78 20.61
N ALA A 404 -5.90 -4.28 19.79
CA ALA A 404 -6.13 -4.07 18.37
C ALA A 404 -6.35 -5.38 17.60
N THR A 405 -5.59 -6.44 17.92
CA THR A 405 -5.79 -7.80 17.37
C THR A 405 -7.15 -8.39 17.77
N SER A 406 -7.72 -7.91 18.87
CA SER A 406 -9.06 -8.29 19.34
C SER A 406 -10.15 -7.35 18.83
N GLY A 407 -9.87 -6.43 17.89
CA GLY A 407 -10.84 -5.49 17.32
C GLY A 407 -11.11 -4.21 18.13
N HIS A 408 -10.30 -3.92 19.17
CA HIS A 408 -10.55 -2.82 20.09
C HIS A 408 -9.57 -1.65 19.87
N GLY A 409 -10.07 -0.55 19.31
CA GLY A 409 -9.41 0.76 19.27
C GLY A 409 -8.46 0.99 18.09
N GLU A 410 -8.37 2.27 17.67
CA GLU A 410 -7.45 2.69 16.61
C GLU A 410 -6.01 2.80 17.14
N THR A 411 -5.07 2.24 16.39
CA THR A 411 -3.63 2.42 16.63
C THR A 411 -2.94 3.01 15.40
N LEU A 412 -1.65 3.35 15.53
CA LEU A 412 -0.85 3.79 14.39
C LEU A 412 -0.72 2.71 13.31
N LEU A 413 -0.80 1.42 13.68
CA LEU A 413 -0.74 0.31 12.73
C LEU A 413 -2.14 -0.17 12.32
N HIS A 414 -3.17 0.12 13.12
CA HIS A 414 -4.58 -0.22 12.88
C HIS A 414 -5.43 1.04 12.86
N PRO A 415 -5.37 1.83 11.77
CA PRO A 415 -6.09 3.10 11.73
C PRO A 415 -7.61 2.95 11.61
N GLY A 416 -8.14 1.73 11.41
CA GLY A 416 -9.57 1.42 11.52
C GLY A 416 -10.49 2.39 10.76
N GLU A 417 -11.45 2.99 11.48
CA GLU A 417 -12.42 3.93 10.92
C GLU A 417 -11.81 5.26 10.49
N LYS A 418 -10.75 5.73 11.17
CA LYS A 418 -10.06 6.98 10.80
C LYS A 418 -9.65 6.98 9.34
N LEU A 419 -9.06 5.87 8.84
CA LEU A 419 -8.65 5.78 7.44
C LEU A 419 -9.85 5.84 6.48
N VAL A 420 -10.98 5.23 6.85
CA VAL A 420 -12.24 5.28 6.09
C VAL A 420 -12.76 6.71 5.99
N LYS A 421 -12.90 7.39 7.14
CA LYS A 421 -13.46 8.74 7.22
C LYS A 421 -12.63 9.72 6.40
N VAL A 422 -11.30 9.63 6.49
CA VAL A 422 -10.38 10.49 5.74
C VAL A 422 -10.48 10.21 4.23
N LEU A 423 -10.56 8.95 3.81
CA LEU A 423 -10.75 8.57 2.40
C LEU A 423 -12.10 9.06 1.84
N LEU A 424 -13.21 8.84 2.55
CA LEU A 424 -14.54 9.28 2.12
C LEU A 424 -14.62 10.81 2.04
N HIS A 425 -13.95 11.51 2.95
CA HIS A 425 -13.81 12.96 2.86
C HIS A 425 -13.06 13.38 1.59
N SER A 426 -11.95 12.72 1.24
CA SER A 426 -11.26 12.96 -0.03
C SER A 426 -12.12 12.63 -1.25
N ARG A 427 -12.95 11.57 -1.22
CA ARG A 427 -13.92 11.26 -2.29
C ARG A 427 -14.95 12.37 -2.48
N ALA A 428 -15.43 12.95 -1.38
CA ALA A 428 -16.40 14.04 -1.38
C ALA A 428 -15.79 15.34 -1.95
N LEU A 429 -14.53 15.60 -1.61
CA LEU A 429 -13.75 16.76 -2.04
C LEU A 429 -13.31 16.67 -3.51
N PHE A 430 -13.02 15.46 -4.00
CA PHE A 430 -12.52 15.19 -5.35
C PHE A 430 -13.43 14.21 -6.10
N PRO A 431 -14.67 14.64 -6.45
CA PRO A 431 -15.71 13.75 -6.97
C PRO A 431 -15.43 13.23 -8.39
N HIS A 432 -14.55 13.87 -9.17
CA HIS A 432 -14.23 13.45 -10.53
C HIS A 432 -13.05 12.47 -10.58
N SER A 433 -12.36 12.29 -9.45
CA SER A 433 -11.13 11.53 -9.39
C SER A 433 -11.33 10.02 -9.44
N ASN A 434 -10.85 9.41 -10.52
CA ASN A 434 -10.67 7.95 -10.59
C ASN A 434 -9.62 7.44 -9.60
N LEU A 435 -8.65 8.27 -9.22
CA LEU A 435 -7.62 7.89 -8.26
C LEU A 435 -8.24 7.60 -6.89
N TRP A 436 -9.10 8.50 -6.38
CA TRP A 436 -9.76 8.27 -5.10
C TRP A 436 -10.81 7.16 -5.18
N LEU A 437 -11.54 7.06 -6.30
CA LEU A 437 -12.47 5.94 -6.56
C LEU A 437 -11.76 4.58 -6.49
N LEU A 438 -10.57 4.48 -7.08
CA LEU A 438 -9.73 3.30 -7.00
C LEU A 438 -9.34 2.98 -5.55
N GLN A 439 -8.96 3.97 -4.73
CA GLN A 439 -8.60 3.71 -3.33
C GLN A 439 -9.81 3.21 -2.52
N GLU A 440 -11.00 3.79 -2.73
CA GLU A 440 -12.24 3.30 -2.11
C GLU A 440 -12.53 1.85 -2.50
N SER A 441 -12.34 1.52 -3.77
CA SER A 441 -12.54 0.16 -4.29
C SER A 441 -11.50 -0.83 -3.73
N ARG A 442 -10.24 -0.42 -3.53
CA ARG A 442 -9.23 -1.24 -2.85
C ARG A 442 -9.57 -1.51 -1.40
N MET A 443 -10.09 -0.52 -0.69
CA MET A 443 -10.53 -0.65 0.70
C MET A 443 -11.77 -1.54 0.83
N LEU A 444 -12.71 -1.48 -0.13
CA LEU A 444 -13.80 -2.45 -0.23
C LEU A 444 -13.25 -3.87 -0.41
N ALA A 445 -12.29 -4.05 -1.32
CA ALA A 445 -11.67 -5.35 -1.59
C ALA A 445 -10.84 -5.89 -0.40
N SER A 446 -10.15 -5.04 0.37
CA SER A 446 -9.42 -5.47 1.57
C SER A 446 -10.36 -5.96 2.68
N ARG A 447 -11.63 -5.60 2.62
CA ARG A 447 -12.70 -6.04 3.54
C ARG A 447 -13.57 -7.16 2.98
N GLY A 448 -13.13 -7.84 1.91
CA GLY A 448 -13.90 -8.94 1.30
C GLY A 448 -15.13 -8.51 0.50
N ARG A 449 -15.43 -7.21 0.38
CA ARG A 449 -16.57 -6.65 -0.38
C ARG A 449 -16.23 -6.53 -1.87
N LEU A 450 -15.83 -7.64 -2.47
CA LEU A 450 -15.25 -7.67 -3.82
C LEU A 450 -16.24 -7.28 -4.93
N HIS A 451 -17.49 -7.73 -4.85
CA HIS A 451 -18.51 -7.35 -5.84
C HIS A 451 -18.75 -5.84 -5.83
N GLU A 452 -18.93 -5.25 -4.66
CA GLU A 452 -19.12 -3.80 -4.52
C GLU A 452 -17.91 -3.00 -5.00
N ALA A 453 -16.69 -3.53 -4.80
CA ALA A 453 -15.48 -2.93 -5.34
C ALA A 453 -15.50 -2.89 -6.88
N VAL A 454 -15.84 -4.01 -7.55
CA VAL A 454 -15.95 -4.07 -9.01
C VAL A 454 -17.07 -3.15 -9.51
N ASP A 455 -18.25 -3.20 -8.87
CA ASP A 455 -19.37 -2.35 -9.24
C ASP A 455 -19.00 -0.87 -9.16
N LEU A 456 -18.22 -0.46 -8.14
CA LEU A 456 -17.75 0.91 -7.99
C LEU A 456 -16.74 1.27 -9.09
N MET A 457 -15.78 0.39 -9.36
CA MET A 457 -14.82 0.57 -10.46
C MET A 457 -15.50 0.68 -11.83
N ASP A 458 -16.64 0.02 -12.04
CA ASP A 458 -17.40 0.08 -13.28
C ASP A 458 -18.17 1.40 -13.46
N THR A 459 -18.27 2.23 -12.43
CA THR A 459 -18.80 3.60 -12.54
C THR A 459 -17.78 4.63 -13.02
N ALA A 460 -16.49 4.25 -13.09
CA ALA A 460 -15.41 5.14 -13.48
C ALA A 460 -15.61 5.69 -14.90
N LYS A 461 -15.32 6.98 -15.08
CA LYS A 461 -15.32 7.66 -16.38
C LYS A 461 -13.88 7.76 -16.90
N PRO A 462 -13.64 7.93 -18.21
CA PRO A 462 -12.26 8.09 -18.70
C PRO A 462 -11.51 9.22 -17.99
N SER A 463 -10.31 8.91 -17.52
CA SER A 463 -9.43 9.84 -16.80
C SER A 463 -8.68 10.76 -17.76
N GLN A 464 -8.36 12.00 -17.33
CA GLN A 464 -7.40 12.83 -18.08
C GLN A 464 -6.00 12.22 -18.02
N MET A 465 -5.69 11.46 -16.97
CA MET A 465 -4.46 10.69 -16.80
C MET A 465 -4.69 9.21 -17.13
N LYS A 466 -4.40 8.80 -18.38
CA LYS A 466 -4.54 7.42 -18.86
C LYS A 466 -3.89 6.36 -17.95
N GLN A 467 -2.85 6.74 -17.23
CA GLN A 467 -2.14 5.86 -16.32
C GLN A 467 -2.98 5.52 -15.07
N VAL A 468 -3.87 6.42 -14.63
CA VAL A 468 -4.86 6.14 -13.58
C VAL A 468 -5.87 5.11 -14.09
N ASP A 469 -6.34 5.23 -15.34
CA ASP A 469 -7.23 4.24 -15.96
C ASP A 469 -6.55 2.86 -16.09
N ALA A 470 -5.27 2.83 -16.47
CA ALA A 470 -4.50 1.58 -16.53
C ALA A 470 -4.35 0.94 -15.13
N LEU A 471 -4.09 1.73 -14.09
CA LEU A 471 -3.99 1.25 -12.72
C LEU A 471 -5.33 0.72 -12.21
N LEU A 472 -6.42 1.47 -12.43
CA LEU A 472 -7.77 1.08 -12.06
C LEU A 472 -8.19 -0.22 -12.77
N GLY A 473 -7.95 -0.31 -14.08
CA GLY A 473 -8.26 -1.51 -14.85
C GLY A 473 -7.49 -2.73 -14.36
N PHE A 474 -6.19 -2.57 -14.02
CA PHE A 474 -5.40 -3.67 -13.47
C PHE A 474 -5.93 -4.16 -12.12
N ASP A 475 -6.24 -3.26 -11.18
CA ASP A 475 -6.82 -3.65 -9.89
C ASP A 475 -8.20 -4.31 -10.07
N ARG A 476 -9.03 -3.83 -11.02
CA ARG A 476 -10.30 -4.48 -11.35
C ARG A 476 -10.09 -5.91 -11.84
N CYS A 477 -9.15 -6.15 -12.75
CA CYS A 477 -8.83 -7.49 -13.20
C CYS A 477 -8.41 -8.40 -12.04
N MET A 478 -7.60 -7.90 -11.11
CA MET A 478 -7.20 -8.67 -9.93
C MET A 478 -8.38 -9.00 -9.01
N ILE A 479 -9.29 -8.06 -8.79
CA ILE A 479 -10.50 -8.31 -7.98
C ILE A 479 -11.42 -9.31 -8.67
N LEU A 480 -11.57 -9.24 -10.00
CA LEU A 480 -12.31 -10.23 -10.78
C LEU A 480 -11.68 -11.63 -10.68
N VAL A 481 -10.34 -11.73 -10.66
CA VAL A 481 -9.63 -12.98 -10.38
C VAL A 481 -9.98 -13.51 -8.98
N PHE A 482 -10.08 -12.64 -7.97
CA PHE A 482 -10.44 -13.03 -6.60
C PHE A 482 -11.91 -13.47 -6.47
N LEU A 483 -12.78 -12.94 -7.32
CA LEU A 483 -14.17 -13.37 -7.49
C LEU A 483 -14.34 -14.63 -8.34
N HIS A 484 -13.27 -15.12 -8.97
CA HIS A 484 -13.33 -16.21 -9.96
C HIS A 484 -14.19 -15.84 -11.20
N HIS A 485 -14.27 -14.56 -11.53
CA HIS A 485 -14.89 -14.04 -12.75
C HIS A 485 -13.87 -14.05 -13.90
N PHE A 486 -13.48 -15.26 -14.30
CA PHE A 486 -12.31 -15.48 -15.14
C PHE A 486 -12.50 -15.06 -16.61
N ASP A 487 -13.73 -15.11 -17.16
CA ASP A 487 -13.97 -14.73 -18.56
C ASP A 487 -13.71 -13.22 -18.76
N ARG A 488 -14.35 -12.41 -17.91
CA ARG A 488 -14.19 -10.97 -17.88
C ARG A 488 -12.79 -10.56 -17.47
N ALA A 489 -12.20 -11.17 -16.44
CA ALA A 489 -10.83 -10.85 -16.03
C ALA A 489 -9.85 -11.03 -17.20
N ALA A 490 -9.99 -12.13 -17.97
CA ALA A 490 -9.13 -12.40 -19.11
C ALA A 490 -9.31 -11.36 -20.23
N SER A 491 -10.56 -10.99 -20.54
CA SER A 491 -10.84 -9.94 -21.52
C SER A 491 -10.25 -8.59 -21.11
N ASP A 492 -10.49 -8.16 -19.86
CA ASP A 492 -10.00 -6.89 -19.33
C ASP A 492 -8.45 -6.84 -19.29
N PHE A 493 -7.77 -7.95 -18.96
CA PHE A 493 -6.31 -8.03 -19.05
C PHE A 493 -5.79 -7.84 -20.49
N LEU A 494 -6.49 -8.38 -21.49
CA LEU A 494 -6.10 -8.19 -22.89
C LEU A 494 -6.38 -6.76 -23.35
N ASP A 495 -7.43 -6.11 -22.84
CA ASP A 495 -7.71 -4.70 -23.11
C ASP A 495 -6.68 -3.77 -22.46
N LEU A 496 -6.14 -4.12 -21.28
CA LEU A 496 -5.06 -3.38 -20.63
C LEU A 496 -3.81 -3.24 -21.51
N ILE A 497 -3.53 -4.22 -22.37
CA ILE A 497 -2.40 -4.18 -23.32
C ILE A 497 -2.53 -3.00 -24.31
N LYS A 498 -3.77 -2.55 -24.59
CA LYS A 498 -4.04 -1.44 -25.52
C LYS A 498 -3.80 -0.07 -24.89
N ILE A 499 -3.90 0.03 -23.55
CA ILE A 499 -3.79 1.32 -22.83
C ILE A 499 -2.48 1.46 -22.04
N ASN A 500 -1.85 0.35 -21.65
CA ASN A 500 -0.56 0.36 -20.95
C ASN A 500 0.58 -0.06 -21.87
N SER A 501 1.76 0.55 -21.71
CA SER A 501 2.97 0.26 -22.50
C SER A 501 3.90 -0.78 -21.86
N TYR A 502 3.62 -1.18 -20.60
CA TYR A 502 4.41 -2.14 -19.82
C TYR A 502 3.62 -3.42 -19.49
N SER A 503 4.35 -4.46 -19.04
CA SER A 503 3.79 -5.70 -18.49
C SER A 503 2.92 -6.54 -19.42
N HIS A 504 3.07 -6.39 -20.75
CA HIS A 504 2.27 -7.14 -21.73
C HIS A 504 2.38 -8.66 -21.56
N ALA A 505 3.59 -9.18 -21.34
CA ALA A 505 3.80 -10.61 -21.08
C ALA A 505 2.99 -11.09 -19.85
N LEU A 506 2.95 -10.27 -18.79
CA LEU A 506 2.22 -10.57 -17.57
C LEU A 506 0.70 -10.55 -17.81
N TYR A 507 0.18 -9.53 -18.50
CA TYR A 507 -1.26 -9.44 -18.80
C TYR A 507 -1.73 -10.58 -19.69
N THR A 508 -0.95 -10.93 -20.72
CA THR A 508 -1.24 -12.09 -21.57
C THR A 508 -1.21 -13.39 -20.76
N TRP A 509 -0.26 -13.56 -19.85
CA TRP A 509 -0.18 -14.75 -18.98
C TRP A 509 -1.36 -14.85 -18.01
N PHE A 510 -1.77 -13.74 -17.40
CA PHE A 510 -2.98 -13.68 -16.56
C PHE A 510 -4.23 -14.07 -17.35
N ALA A 511 -4.42 -13.50 -18.54
CA ALA A 511 -5.55 -13.85 -19.40
C ALA A 511 -5.57 -15.35 -19.75
N ALA A 512 -4.39 -15.91 -20.09
CA ALA A 512 -4.27 -17.32 -20.38
C ALA A 512 -4.59 -18.21 -19.16
N ALA A 513 -4.11 -17.83 -17.98
CA ALA A 513 -4.38 -18.52 -16.72
C ALA A 513 -5.86 -18.45 -16.33
N CYS A 514 -6.54 -17.33 -16.56
CA CYS A 514 -7.98 -17.18 -16.34
C CYS A 514 -8.78 -18.07 -17.30
N TYR A 515 -8.48 -18.05 -18.60
CA TYR A 515 -9.15 -18.95 -19.55
C TYR A 515 -8.91 -20.44 -19.25
N LEU A 516 -7.72 -20.80 -18.74
CA LEU A 516 -7.44 -22.17 -18.28
C LEU A 516 -8.36 -22.58 -17.12
N GLU A 517 -8.59 -21.69 -16.14
CA GLU A 517 -9.51 -22.00 -15.04
C GLU A 517 -10.97 -21.97 -15.47
N ALA A 518 -11.37 -21.07 -16.37
CA ALA A 518 -12.71 -21.11 -16.96
C ALA A 518 -12.98 -22.44 -17.69
N TYR A 519 -11.99 -22.95 -18.43
CA TYR A 519 -12.02 -24.28 -19.04
C TYR A 519 -12.17 -25.40 -17.98
N ARG A 520 -11.37 -25.37 -16.91
CA ARG A 520 -11.42 -26.38 -15.83
C ARG A 520 -12.72 -26.33 -15.04
N MET A 521 -13.26 -25.15 -14.76
CA MET A 521 -14.57 -24.96 -14.13
C MET A 521 -15.67 -25.57 -15.00
N SER A 522 -15.63 -25.32 -16.32
CA SER A 522 -16.56 -25.90 -17.28
C SER A 522 -16.47 -27.43 -17.34
N LEU A 523 -15.26 -27.98 -17.27
CA LEU A 523 -15.01 -29.43 -17.29
C LEU A 523 -15.46 -30.13 -16.00
N THR A 524 -15.22 -29.50 -14.85
CA THR A 524 -15.50 -30.08 -13.52
C THR A 524 -16.94 -29.86 -13.07
N GLY A 525 -17.63 -28.87 -13.64
CA GLY A 525 -18.94 -28.41 -13.19
C GLY A 525 -18.88 -27.58 -11.90
N LEU A 526 -17.70 -27.15 -11.46
CA LEU A 526 -17.51 -26.22 -10.35
C LEU A 526 -17.82 -24.79 -10.81
N ILE A 527 -19.10 -24.54 -11.09
CA ILE A 527 -19.63 -23.27 -11.60
C ILE A 527 -20.52 -22.66 -10.52
N PRO A 528 -20.02 -21.64 -9.77
CA PRO A 528 -20.84 -20.87 -8.85
C PRO A 528 -21.99 -20.18 -9.57
N LYS A 529 -23.08 -19.84 -8.86
CA LYS A 529 -24.23 -19.17 -9.48
C LYS A 529 -23.91 -17.77 -10.00
N ASP A 530 -22.97 -17.08 -9.37
CA ASP A 530 -22.65 -15.68 -9.64
C ASP A 530 -21.41 -15.49 -10.54
N THR A 531 -20.91 -16.56 -11.15
CA THR A 531 -19.73 -16.47 -12.04
C THR A 531 -20.11 -16.00 -13.45
N ASP A 532 -19.13 -15.41 -14.14
CA ASP A 532 -19.23 -15.05 -15.56
C ASP A 532 -18.80 -16.17 -16.52
N VAL A 533 -18.29 -17.29 -15.97
CA VAL A 533 -17.85 -18.45 -16.76
C VAL A 533 -19.07 -19.16 -17.34
N ASP A 534 -19.12 -19.21 -18.68
CA ASP A 534 -20.17 -19.88 -19.44
C ASP A 534 -19.69 -21.28 -19.88
N PRO A 535 -20.24 -22.38 -19.32
CA PRO A 535 -19.81 -23.73 -19.66
C PRO A 535 -19.98 -24.09 -21.13
N SER A 536 -20.87 -23.40 -21.87
CA SER A 536 -21.04 -23.61 -23.31
C SER A 536 -19.83 -23.14 -24.13
N LYS A 537 -18.97 -22.29 -23.56
CA LYS A 537 -17.74 -21.78 -24.19
C LYS A 537 -16.51 -22.64 -23.91
N ILE A 538 -16.64 -23.85 -23.36
CA ILE A 538 -15.51 -24.71 -22.96
C ILE A 538 -14.42 -24.86 -24.05
N ASP A 539 -14.81 -25.09 -25.31
CA ASP A 539 -13.87 -25.21 -26.43
C ASP A 539 -13.16 -23.88 -26.76
N THR A 540 -13.86 -22.76 -26.57
CA THR A 540 -13.30 -21.42 -26.76
C THR A 540 -12.29 -21.12 -25.66
N TYR A 541 -12.63 -21.41 -24.40
CA TYR A 541 -11.71 -21.24 -23.27
C TYR A 541 -10.44 -22.08 -23.43
N ALA A 542 -10.57 -23.35 -23.83
CA ALA A 542 -9.42 -24.20 -24.13
C ALA A 542 -8.49 -23.58 -25.19
N LYS A 543 -9.06 -23.15 -26.33
CA LYS A 543 -8.31 -22.53 -27.44
C LYS A 543 -7.63 -21.23 -27.04
N LEU A 544 -8.33 -20.37 -26.29
CA LEU A 544 -7.78 -19.08 -25.85
C LEU A 544 -6.68 -19.27 -24.79
N ALA A 545 -6.87 -20.20 -23.84
CA ALA A 545 -5.85 -20.56 -22.87
C ALA A 545 -4.56 -21.02 -23.57
N GLU A 546 -4.67 -22.00 -24.47
CA GLU A 546 -3.52 -22.53 -25.21
C GLU A 546 -2.81 -21.44 -26.04
N LYS A 547 -3.59 -20.65 -26.79
CA LYS A 547 -3.07 -19.53 -27.58
C LYS A 547 -2.23 -18.58 -26.71
N TYR A 548 -2.81 -18.08 -25.62
CA TYR A 548 -2.16 -17.04 -24.83
C TYR A 548 -1.03 -17.58 -23.95
N ILE A 549 -1.07 -18.84 -23.53
CA ILE A 549 0.06 -19.50 -22.86
C ILE A 549 1.28 -19.54 -23.79
N HIS A 550 1.10 -19.79 -25.09
CA HIS A 550 2.19 -19.73 -26.07
C HIS A 550 2.60 -18.31 -26.48
N GLU A 551 1.71 -17.33 -26.39
CA GLU A 551 2.00 -15.94 -26.76
C GLU A 551 2.78 -15.19 -25.67
N ALA A 552 2.42 -15.35 -24.40
CA ALA A 552 3.03 -14.61 -23.30
C ALA A 552 4.58 -14.71 -23.23
N PRO A 553 5.22 -15.89 -23.37
CA PRO A 553 6.68 -15.99 -23.38
C PRO A 553 7.35 -15.23 -24.53
N LYS A 554 6.66 -15.05 -25.66
CA LYS A 554 7.18 -14.30 -26.83
C LYS A 554 7.24 -12.79 -26.58
N LEU A 555 6.61 -12.32 -25.49
CA LEU A 555 6.58 -10.91 -25.10
C LEU A 555 7.65 -10.56 -24.04
N ILE A 556 8.30 -11.57 -23.45
CA ILE A 556 9.29 -11.39 -22.39
C ILE A 556 10.49 -10.57 -22.87
N GLY A 557 10.95 -9.65 -22.01
CA GLY A 557 12.14 -8.85 -22.22
C GLY A 557 12.03 -7.79 -23.32
N LYS A 558 10.85 -7.63 -23.94
CA LYS A 558 10.56 -6.52 -24.89
C LYS A 558 10.63 -5.16 -24.20
N LYS A 559 10.21 -5.10 -22.94
CA LYS A 559 10.43 -3.99 -22.02
C LYS A 559 11.24 -4.51 -20.85
N LYS A 560 12.40 -3.90 -20.61
CA LYS A 560 13.23 -4.23 -19.44
C LYS A 560 12.82 -3.31 -18.30
N PHE A 561 13.26 -3.66 -17.10
CA PHE A 561 13.18 -2.80 -15.93
C PHE A 561 14.56 -2.81 -15.27
N LEU A 562 15.18 -1.65 -15.09
CA LEU A 562 16.56 -1.53 -14.59
C LEU A 562 17.55 -2.40 -15.38
N SER A 563 17.43 -2.41 -16.73
CA SER A 563 18.23 -3.27 -17.62
C SER A 563 18.09 -4.79 -17.40
N LYS A 564 17.17 -5.25 -16.55
CA LYS A 564 16.90 -6.66 -16.27
C LYS A 564 15.49 -7.06 -16.74
N ILE A 565 15.29 -8.35 -16.98
CA ILE A 565 13.96 -8.90 -17.27
C ILE A 565 13.12 -8.80 -15.98
N PRO A 566 11.90 -8.22 -16.01
CA PRO A 566 11.06 -8.10 -14.83
C PRO A 566 10.87 -9.44 -14.08
N PRO A 567 10.84 -9.46 -12.74
CA PRO A 567 10.75 -10.70 -11.97
C PRO A 567 9.59 -11.63 -12.35
N PHE A 568 8.40 -11.07 -12.65
CA PHE A 568 7.25 -11.86 -13.09
C PHE A 568 7.44 -12.47 -14.48
N GLU A 569 8.18 -11.81 -15.38
CA GLU A 569 8.48 -12.39 -16.69
C GLU A 569 9.46 -13.56 -16.57
N LYS A 570 10.42 -13.50 -15.65
CA LYS A 570 11.26 -14.67 -15.33
C LYS A 570 10.43 -15.84 -14.79
N PHE A 571 9.49 -15.55 -13.90
CA PHE A 571 8.53 -16.56 -13.42
C PHE A 571 7.76 -17.20 -14.58
N ILE A 572 7.25 -16.39 -15.52
CA ILE A 572 6.53 -16.88 -16.70
C ILE A 572 7.42 -17.75 -17.58
N ALA A 573 8.66 -17.33 -17.85
CA ALA A 573 9.60 -18.13 -18.64
C ALA A 573 9.85 -19.51 -18.01
N ARG A 574 10.10 -19.54 -16.69
CA ARG A 574 10.35 -20.77 -15.93
C ARG A 574 9.11 -21.67 -15.93
N LYS A 575 7.93 -21.12 -15.63
CA LYS A 575 6.68 -21.88 -15.58
C LYS A 575 6.29 -22.42 -16.95
N TYR A 576 6.45 -21.64 -18.01
CA TYR A 576 6.23 -22.12 -19.38
C TYR A 576 7.17 -23.28 -19.72
N LYS A 577 8.46 -23.18 -19.35
CA LYS A 577 9.42 -24.26 -19.59
C LYS A 577 9.04 -25.55 -18.87
N GLU A 578 8.58 -25.44 -17.62
CA GLU A 578 8.06 -26.58 -16.85
C GLU A 578 6.89 -27.28 -17.55
N ILE A 579 5.94 -26.50 -18.10
CA ILE A 579 4.79 -27.04 -18.84
C ILE A 579 5.24 -27.68 -20.17
N GLU A 580 6.19 -27.07 -20.87
CA GLU A 580 6.76 -27.61 -22.10
C GLU A 580 7.45 -28.97 -21.84
N ASP A 581 8.21 -29.10 -20.76
CA ASP A 581 8.86 -30.36 -20.38
C ASP A 581 7.84 -31.43 -19.96
N SER A 582 6.76 -31.02 -19.29
CA SER A 582 5.62 -31.89 -18.97
C SER A 582 4.95 -32.41 -20.25
N HIS A 583 4.72 -31.54 -21.24
CA HIS A 583 4.13 -31.92 -22.53
C HIS A 583 5.05 -32.80 -23.37
N ASN A 584 6.35 -32.53 -23.40
CA ASN A 584 7.35 -33.37 -24.08
C ASN A 584 7.39 -34.80 -23.51
N SER A 585 7.13 -34.94 -22.20
CA SER A 585 7.02 -36.25 -21.53
C SER A 585 5.67 -36.94 -21.80
N HIS A 586 4.67 -36.21 -22.28
CA HIS A 586 3.31 -36.69 -22.56
C HIS A 586 2.79 -36.18 -23.92
N PRO A 587 3.44 -36.50 -25.06
CA PRO A 587 3.17 -35.88 -26.36
C PRO A 587 1.79 -36.18 -26.95
N LYS A 588 1.04 -37.12 -26.34
CA LYS A 588 -0.35 -37.46 -26.72
C LYS A 588 -1.39 -36.66 -25.94
N THR A 589 -0.98 -35.93 -24.91
CA THR A 589 -1.85 -35.11 -24.07
C THR A 589 -1.84 -33.68 -24.59
N PRO A 590 -3.00 -33.02 -24.78
CA PRO A 590 -3.05 -31.61 -25.18
C PRO A 590 -2.24 -30.71 -24.26
N PHE A 591 -1.67 -29.61 -24.78
CA PHE A 591 -0.72 -28.78 -24.04
C PHE A 591 -1.31 -28.24 -22.71
N ILE A 592 -2.54 -27.73 -22.74
CA ILE A 592 -3.23 -27.22 -21.55
C ILE A 592 -3.54 -28.30 -20.50
N ASP A 593 -3.67 -29.56 -20.92
CA ASP A 593 -3.91 -30.70 -20.03
C ASP A 593 -2.62 -31.22 -19.37
N CYS A 594 -1.45 -30.74 -19.80
CA CYS A 594 -0.16 -31.00 -19.17
C CYS A 594 0.13 -30.05 -17.99
N ILE A 595 -0.77 -29.10 -17.73
CA ILE A 595 -0.69 -28.16 -16.61
C ILE A 595 -1.37 -28.80 -15.40
N GLN A 596 -0.66 -28.89 -14.28
CA GLN A 596 -1.11 -29.66 -13.11
C GLN A 596 -1.83 -28.74 -12.12
N THR A 597 -1.11 -27.78 -11.53
CA THR A 597 -1.67 -26.82 -10.57
C THR A 597 -2.31 -25.62 -11.28
N SER A 598 -3.01 -24.76 -10.52
CA SER A 598 -3.66 -23.55 -11.04
C SER A 598 -2.68 -22.38 -11.17
N LEU A 599 -2.48 -21.90 -12.41
CA LEU A 599 -1.58 -20.79 -12.71
C LEU A 599 -2.09 -19.46 -12.12
N VAL A 600 -3.40 -19.21 -12.16
CA VAL A 600 -3.97 -17.94 -11.68
C VAL A 600 -3.92 -17.84 -10.16
N HIS A 601 -4.05 -18.96 -9.45
CA HIS A 601 -3.98 -19.00 -7.99
C HIS A 601 -2.55 -18.83 -7.45
N GLU A 602 -1.52 -19.26 -8.21
CA GLU A 602 -0.12 -18.89 -7.93
C GLU A 602 0.08 -17.36 -8.07
N LEU A 603 -0.50 -16.74 -9.10
CA LEU A 603 -0.40 -15.29 -9.31
C LEU A 603 -1.18 -14.49 -8.25
N ALA A 604 -2.40 -14.94 -7.90
CA ALA A 604 -3.27 -14.28 -6.94
C ALA A 604 -2.58 -14.09 -5.57
N TYR A 605 -1.74 -15.04 -5.15
CA TYR A 605 -0.95 -14.93 -3.92
C TYR A 605 -0.09 -13.65 -3.87
N PHE A 606 0.54 -13.27 -4.99
CA PHE A 606 1.45 -12.12 -5.03
C PHE A 606 0.77 -10.76 -4.97
N TRP A 607 -0.56 -10.71 -5.14
CA TRP A 607 -1.39 -9.52 -5.01
C TRP A 607 -2.37 -9.62 -3.82
N ASN A 608 -1.99 -10.40 -2.81
CA ASN A 608 -2.74 -10.53 -1.57
C ASN A 608 -4.16 -11.11 -1.75
N GLY A 609 -4.39 -11.90 -2.80
CA GLY A 609 -5.72 -12.34 -3.22
C GLY A 609 -6.47 -13.12 -2.14
N TYR A 610 -5.83 -14.10 -1.52
CA TYR A 610 -6.46 -14.92 -0.48
C TYR A 610 -6.84 -14.14 0.79
N ASN A 611 -6.18 -13.02 1.08
CA ASN A 611 -6.56 -12.14 2.19
C ASN A 611 -7.79 -11.29 1.85
N ARG A 612 -8.11 -11.12 0.56
CA ARG A 612 -9.22 -10.32 0.04
C ARG A 612 -10.43 -11.16 -0.37
N MET A 613 -10.26 -12.45 -0.60
CA MET A 613 -11.34 -13.37 -0.97
C MET A 613 -12.35 -13.55 0.18
N SER A 614 -13.64 -13.59 -0.16
CA SER A 614 -14.69 -14.00 0.77
C SER A 614 -14.57 -15.49 1.13
N THR A 615 -15.33 -15.93 2.12
CA THR A 615 -15.43 -17.34 2.52
C THR A 615 -15.77 -18.25 1.33
N GLU A 616 -16.73 -17.86 0.49
CA GLU A 616 -17.17 -18.61 -0.68
C GLU A 616 -16.05 -18.72 -1.72
N CYS A 617 -15.37 -17.60 -2.00
CA CYS A 617 -14.24 -17.55 -2.93
C CYS A 617 -13.05 -18.40 -2.43
N LEU A 618 -12.78 -18.42 -1.13
CA LEU A 618 -11.73 -19.26 -0.52
C LEU A 618 -12.07 -20.75 -0.64
N GLN A 619 -13.31 -21.14 -0.35
CA GLN A 619 -13.78 -22.52 -0.48
C GLN A 619 -13.73 -23.00 -1.94
N LEU A 620 -14.13 -22.14 -2.89
CA LEU A 620 -14.01 -22.41 -4.31
C LEU A 620 -12.55 -22.56 -4.73
N SER A 621 -11.66 -21.67 -4.26
CA SER A 621 -10.22 -21.76 -4.52
C SER A 621 -9.63 -23.09 -4.07
N ILE A 622 -9.98 -23.58 -2.87
CA ILE A 622 -9.56 -24.91 -2.38
C ILE A 622 -10.00 -26.02 -3.34
N SER A 623 -11.24 -25.94 -3.83
CA SER A 623 -11.84 -26.92 -4.74
C SER A 623 -11.21 -26.91 -6.13
N LEU A 624 -10.96 -25.73 -6.70
CA LEU A 624 -10.29 -25.58 -7.99
C LEU A 624 -8.84 -26.04 -7.94
N LEU A 625 -8.12 -25.71 -6.86
CA LEU A 625 -6.77 -26.19 -6.62
C LEU A 625 -6.70 -27.72 -6.57
N ALA A 626 -7.78 -28.39 -6.14
CA ALA A 626 -7.82 -29.85 -6.02
C ALA A 626 -7.90 -30.62 -7.36
N TYR A 627 -7.90 -29.94 -8.51
CA TYR A 627 -8.00 -30.51 -9.86
C TYR A 627 -7.05 -31.69 -10.13
N SER A 628 -5.80 -31.60 -9.67
CA SER A 628 -4.75 -32.61 -9.83
C SER A 628 -4.59 -33.58 -8.65
N ALA A 629 -5.38 -33.42 -7.59
CA ALA A 629 -5.16 -34.10 -6.32
C ALA A 629 -5.61 -35.57 -6.36
N THR A 630 -4.71 -36.50 -5.98
CA THR A 630 -5.00 -37.94 -5.97
C THR A 630 -5.69 -38.39 -4.67
N PRO A 631 -6.70 -39.31 -4.72
CA PRO A 631 -7.40 -39.80 -3.52
C PRO A 631 -6.49 -40.49 -2.49
N THR A 632 -5.43 -41.16 -2.94
CA THR A 632 -4.44 -41.84 -2.09
C THR A 632 -3.56 -40.88 -1.29
N SER A 633 -3.70 -39.57 -1.49
CA SER A 633 -2.76 -38.57 -0.96
C SER A 633 -3.07 -38.08 0.47
N LEU A 634 -4.26 -38.38 1.03
CA LEU A 634 -4.72 -37.83 2.32
C LEU A 634 -5.67 -38.74 3.14
N SER A 635 -5.74 -40.06 2.92
CA SER A 635 -6.83 -40.90 3.46
C SER A 635 -7.08 -40.74 4.97
N SER A 636 -8.22 -40.13 5.32
CA SER A 636 -9.00 -40.48 6.51
C SER A 636 -9.92 -41.63 6.10
N SER A 637 -9.83 -42.78 6.79
CA SER A 637 -10.72 -43.91 6.53
C SER A 637 -12.01 -43.72 7.34
N SER A 638 -13.11 -43.41 6.66
CA SER A 638 -14.45 -43.65 7.20
C SER A 638 -14.70 -45.15 7.22
N ARG A 639 -14.66 -45.78 8.40
CA ARG A 639 -15.16 -47.15 8.58
C ARG A 639 -16.51 -47.12 9.27
N THR A 640 -17.46 -47.73 8.58
CA THR A 640 -18.81 -48.07 9.02
C THR A 640 -18.81 -48.95 10.25
N SER A 641 -19.81 -48.71 11.10
CA SER A 641 -20.13 -49.38 12.36
C SER A 641 -20.46 -50.86 12.21
N SER A 642 -19.73 -51.72 12.93
CA SER A 642 -20.24 -52.98 13.51
C SER A 642 -19.17 -53.60 14.42
N ASP A 643 -19.33 -53.44 15.74
CA ASP A 643 -19.54 -54.54 16.70
C ASP A 643 -19.14 -54.19 18.13
N VAL A 644 -20.05 -54.56 19.03
CA VAL A 644 -20.04 -54.42 20.48
C VAL A 644 -19.39 -55.67 21.07
N THR A 645 -18.47 -55.53 22.04
CA THR A 645 -18.52 -56.18 23.39
C THR A 645 -17.23 -56.02 24.22
N SER A 646 -17.40 -55.41 25.40
CA SER A 646 -16.85 -55.70 26.75
C SER A 646 -15.37 -56.06 27.01
N GLY A 647 -14.76 -55.36 27.99
CA GLY A 647 -14.11 -56.04 29.13
C GLY A 647 -12.69 -55.62 29.57
N ASN A 648 -12.61 -54.63 30.48
CA ASN A 648 -11.68 -54.44 31.61
C ASN A 648 -10.17 -54.83 31.59
N SER A 649 -9.36 -53.79 31.87
CA SER A 649 -8.39 -53.63 32.98
C SER A 649 -6.88 -53.92 32.85
N SER A 650 -6.12 -52.98 33.44
CA SER A 650 -4.77 -53.02 34.04
C SER A 650 -3.55 -52.51 33.25
N MET A 651 -2.81 -51.62 33.94
CA MET A 651 -1.55 -50.98 33.56
C MET A 651 -0.38 -51.98 33.50
N SER A 652 0.47 -51.90 32.47
CA SER A 652 1.93 -51.98 32.68
C SER A 652 2.70 -51.39 31.48
N ILE A 653 3.85 -50.80 31.81
CA ILE A 653 4.80 -50.13 30.94
C ILE A 653 5.79 -51.20 30.44
N HIS A 654 5.94 -51.37 29.12
CA HIS A 654 7.23 -51.53 28.43
C HIS A 654 7.06 -51.57 26.90
N SER A 655 8.12 -51.07 26.25
CA SER A 655 8.35 -50.83 24.83
C SER A 655 7.90 -51.90 23.83
N SER A 656 7.20 -51.45 22.79
CA SER A 656 7.34 -51.97 21.43
C SER A 656 6.97 -50.89 20.43
N ALA A 657 7.87 -50.62 19.48
CA ALA A 657 7.65 -49.74 18.35
C ALA A 657 6.37 -50.12 17.61
N SER A 658 5.33 -49.29 17.69
CA SER A 658 4.23 -49.30 16.74
C SER A 658 4.30 -48.01 15.95
N ASN A 659 4.33 -48.13 14.62
CA ASN A 659 4.01 -47.05 13.71
C ASN A 659 2.60 -46.55 14.06
N LYS A 660 2.50 -45.56 14.95
CA LYS A 660 1.30 -44.73 15.03
C LYS A 660 1.34 -43.85 13.79
N THR A 661 0.67 -44.30 12.74
CA THR A 661 0.10 -43.38 11.76
C THR A 661 -0.72 -42.40 12.58
N LEU A 662 -0.18 -41.18 12.77
CA LEU A 662 -0.97 -40.07 13.30
C LEU A 662 -2.02 -39.80 12.23
N ASP A 663 -3.23 -40.32 12.45
CA ASP A 663 -4.36 -40.07 11.56
C ASP A 663 -4.57 -38.56 11.49
N LEU A 664 -4.55 -38.02 10.26
CA LEU A 664 -4.82 -36.61 10.03
C LEU A 664 -6.24 -36.31 10.52
N LEU A 665 -6.43 -35.20 11.23
CA LEU A 665 -7.78 -34.69 11.44
C LEU A 665 -8.41 -34.50 10.05
N PRO A 666 -9.65 -35.00 9.82
CA PRO A 666 -10.30 -34.81 8.54
C PRO A 666 -10.47 -33.32 8.28
N SER A 667 -9.97 -32.85 7.13
CA SER A 667 -10.22 -31.48 6.71
C SER A 667 -11.73 -31.27 6.54
N PRO A 668 -12.31 -30.18 7.08
CA PRO A 668 -13.74 -29.91 6.94
C PRO A 668 -14.13 -29.61 5.48
N ILE A 669 -13.15 -29.24 4.66
CA ILE A 669 -13.30 -29.03 3.21
C ILE A 669 -12.47 -30.09 2.47
N ALA A 670 -13.06 -30.71 1.46
CA ALA A 670 -12.36 -31.69 0.63
C ALA A 670 -11.17 -31.04 -0.09
N LEU A 671 -9.96 -31.56 0.15
CA LEU A 671 -8.73 -31.12 -0.54
C LEU A 671 -8.46 -31.88 -1.84
N THR A 672 -9.35 -32.80 -2.20
CA THR A 672 -9.32 -33.61 -3.41
C THR A 672 -10.58 -33.40 -4.22
N LEU A 673 -10.45 -33.39 -5.55
CA LEU A 673 -11.57 -33.35 -6.48
C LEU A 673 -11.50 -34.59 -7.36
N THR A 674 -12.55 -35.41 -7.32
CA THR A 674 -12.64 -36.63 -8.14
C THR A 674 -13.75 -36.50 -9.15
N ASN A 675 -13.48 -36.99 -10.36
CA ASN A 675 -14.50 -37.12 -11.38
C ASN A 675 -15.50 -38.18 -10.92
N LYS A 676 -16.78 -37.81 -10.86
CA LYS A 676 -17.86 -38.66 -10.34
C LYS A 676 -18.06 -39.94 -11.14
N GLU A 677 -17.70 -39.94 -12.42
CA GLU A 677 -17.85 -41.09 -13.31
C GLU A 677 -16.67 -42.06 -13.21
N THR A 678 -15.44 -41.54 -13.06
CA THR A 678 -14.22 -42.35 -13.10
C THR A 678 -13.63 -42.64 -11.71
N GLY A 679 -13.98 -41.86 -10.69
CA GLY A 679 -13.36 -41.90 -9.36
C GLY A 679 -11.90 -41.42 -9.33
N LEU A 680 -11.37 -40.93 -10.45
CA LEU A 680 -9.99 -40.45 -10.61
C LEU A 680 -9.95 -38.90 -10.57
N PRO A 681 -8.75 -38.29 -10.40
CA PRO A 681 -8.59 -36.84 -10.58
C PRO A 681 -9.00 -36.40 -12.00
N TYR A 682 -9.37 -35.13 -12.14
CA TYR A 682 -9.69 -34.55 -13.45
C TYR A 682 -8.43 -34.31 -14.31
N ALA A 683 -7.27 -34.10 -13.70
CA ALA A 683 -6.01 -33.97 -14.41
C ALA A 683 -5.67 -35.23 -15.24
N LYS A 684 -5.20 -35.03 -16.47
CA LYS A 684 -4.85 -36.13 -17.40
C LYS A 684 -3.46 -36.71 -17.18
N ILE A 685 -2.64 -36.06 -16.34
CA ILE A 685 -1.30 -36.52 -15.97
C ILE A 685 -1.17 -36.58 -14.45
N HIS A 686 -0.25 -37.42 -13.97
CA HIS A 686 0.01 -37.57 -12.55
C HIS A 686 0.65 -36.30 -11.96
N GLU A 687 0.16 -35.89 -10.79
CA GLU A 687 0.70 -34.75 -10.05
C GLU A 687 2.14 -35.00 -9.58
N SER A 688 3.07 -34.14 -9.98
CA SER A 688 4.45 -34.19 -9.50
C SER A 688 4.54 -33.80 -8.02
N LYS A 689 5.59 -34.26 -7.34
CA LYS A 689 5.85 -33.89 -5.94
C LYS A 689 5.85 -32.37 -5.74
N GLU A 690 6.45 -31.64 -6.67
CA GLU A 690 6.55 -30.19 -6.63
C GLU A 690 5.21 -29.49 -6.82
N GLN A 691 4.42 -29.91 -7.83
CA GLN A 691 3.10 -29.35 -8.08
C GLN A 691 2.15 -29.59 -6.89
N ARG A 692 2.30 -30.74 -6.23
CA ARG A 692 1.61 -31.03 -4.96
C ARG A 692 1.99 -30.04 -3.85
N ILE A 693 3.27 -29.69 -3.70
CA ILE A 693 3.71 -28.72 -2.69
C ILE A 693 3.09 -27.35 -2.97
N ILE A 694 3.08 -26.89 -4.22
CA ILE A 694 2.43 -25.62 -4.61
C ILE A 694 0.95 -25.66 -4.25
N ARG A 695 0.23 -26.69 -4.73
CA ARG A 695 -1.21 -26.84 -4.51
C ARG A 695 -1.55 -26.85 -3.03
N VAL A 696 -0.87 -27.68 -2.24
CA VAL A 696 -1.16 -27.83 -0.81
C VAL A 696 -0.77 -26.57 -0.03
N THR A 697 0.28 -25.85 -0.46
CA THR A 697 0.61 -24.55 0.14
C THR A 697 -0.53 -23.56 0.01
N LEU A 698 -1.08 -23.43 -1.21
CA LEU A 698 -2.18 -22.52 -1.49
C LEU A 698 -3.50 -22.96 -0.81
N GLN A 699 -3.79 -24.27 -0.77
CA GLN A 699 -4.95 -24.80 -0.05
C GLN A 699 -4.85 -24.57 1.47
N CYS A 700 -3.69 -24.82 2.08
CA CYS A 700 -3.48 -24.57 3.50
C CYS A 700 -3.58 -23.08 3.84
N LEU A 701 -3.08 -22.19 2.98
CA LEU A 701 -3.26 -20.75 3.14
C LEU A 701 -4.76 -20.40 3.16
N ALA A 702 -5.54 -20.91 2.21
CA ALA A 702 -7.00 -20.71 2.21
C ALA A 702 -7.68 -21.30 3.46
N LEU A 703 -7.29 -22.49 3.92
CA LEU A 703 -7.77 -23.07 5.18
C LEU A 703 -7.47 -22.17 6.39
N ARG A 704 -6.26 -21.60 6.45
CA ARG A 704 -5.86 -20.65 7.49
C ARG A 704 -6.77 -19.43 7.50
N ARG A 705 -7.11 -18.91 6.32
CA ARG A 705 -8.00 -17.75 6.16
C ARG A 705 -9.46 -18.07 6.48
N LEU A 706 -9.87 -19.31 6.31
CA LEU A 706 -11.18 -19.82 6.72
C LEU A 706 -11.27 -20.16 8.23
N GLY A 707 -10.20 -19.98 9.00
CA GLY A 707 -10.17 -20.28 10.44
C GLY A 707 -9.84 -21.73 10.78
N TYR A 708 -9.59 -22.61 9.80
CA TYR A 708 -9.18 -24.00 10.01
C TYR A 708 -7.66 -24.10 10.29
N ILE A 709 -7.22 -23.40 11.34
CA ILE A 709 -5.80 -23.17 11.60
C ILE A 709 -5.08 -24.48 11.97
N LYS A 710 -5.65 -25.29 12.87
CA LYS A 710 -5.02 -26.52 13.38
C LYS A 710 -4.94 -27.60 12.30
N GLU A 711 -6.04 -27.82 11.59
CA GLU A 711 -6.15 -28.78 10.50
C GLU A 711 -5.23 -28.38 9.35
N GLY A 712 -5.28 -27.09 8.96
CA GLY A 712 -4.40 -26.52 7.96
C GLY A 712 -2.93 -26.72 8.31
N LEU A 713 -2.54 -26.44 9.56
CA LEU A 713 -1.16 -26.60 10.04
C LEU A 713 -0.68 -28.05 10.00
N GLN A 714 -1.49 -29.02 10.44
CA GLN A 714 -1.13 -30.43 10.41
C GLN A 714 -0.85 -30.93 8.99
N ILE A 715 -1.70 -30.54 8.04
CA ILE A 715 -1.55 -30.88 6.62
C ILE A 715 -0.30 -30.20 6.06
N PHE A 716 -0.12 -28.92 6.38
CA PHE A 716 1.02 -28.13 5.93
C PHE A 716 2.35 -28.70 6.43
N ASP A 717 2.43 -29.06 7.71
CA ASP A 717 3.63 -29.67 8.29
C ASP A 717 3.98 -31.00 7.64
N LYS A 718 2.96 -31.85 7.46
CA LYS A 718 3.13 -33.20 6.93
C LYS A 718 3.49 -33.20 5.44
N VAL A 719 2.89 -32.32 4.64
CA VAL A 719 2.99 -32.38 3.17
C VAL A 719 3.94 -31.33 2.59
N VAL A 720 4.12 -30.18 3.25
CA VAL A 720 4.96 -29.08 2.76
C VAL A 720 6.25 -29.02 3.57
N ILE A 721 6.18 -28.75 4.88
CA ILE A 721 7.36 -28.48 5.72
C ILE A 721 8.28 -29.70 5.85
N SER A 722 7.74 -30.92 5.87
CA SER A 722 8.51 -32.17 5.86
C SER A 722 9.47 -32.32 4.67
N ASN A 723 9.28 -31.56 3.59
CA ASN A 723 10.19 -31.52 2.45
C ASN A 723 11.29 -30.47 2.58
N LEU A 724 11.13 -29.51 3.48
CA LEU A 724 12.04 -28.38 3.68
C LEU A 724 12.91 -28.56 4.92
N ILE A 725 12.41 -29.25 5.94
CA ILE A 725 13.12 -29.47 7.20
C ILE A 725 13.43 -30.97 7.34
N LEU A 726 14.71 -31.30 7.48
CA LEU A 726 15.17 -32.66 7.73
C LEU A 726 14.80 -33.12 9.15
N PRO A 727 14.76 -34.44 9.43
CA PRO A 727 14.46 -34.95 10.77
C PRO A 727 15.39 -34.44 11.89
N ASP A 728 16.59 -33.98 11.54
CA ASP A 728 17.54 -33.37 12.47
C ASP A 728 17.34 -31.86 12.67
N GLY A 729 16.29 -31.29 12.09
CA GLY A 729 15.92 -29.88 12.18
C GLY A 729 16.67 -28.95 11.22
N ARG A 730 17.54 -29.48 10.34
CA ARG A 730 18.26 -28.65 9.35
C ARG A 730 17.40 -28.36 8.13
N LEU A 731 17.52 -27.13 7.63
CA LEU A 731 16.87 -26.67 6.41
C LEU A 731 17.54 -27.29 5.16
N THR A 732 16.74 -27.85 4.26
CA THR A 732 17.16 -28.29 2.93
C THR A 732 16.78 -27.23 1.90
N LYS A 733 17.72 -26.85 1.03
CA LYS A 733 17.51 -25.85 -0.01
C LYS A 733 17.16 -26.48 -1.36
N LEU A 734 15.86 -26.52 -1.64
CA LEU A 734 15.25 -26.76 -2.95
C LEU A 734 15.32 -25.49 -3.82
N ASN A 735 15.42 -25.62 -5.15
CA ASN A 735 15.68 -24.51 -6.10
C ASN A 735 14.76 -24.46 -7.33
N GLU A 736 13.86 -25.42 -7.46
CA GLU A 736 13.01 -25.63 -8.64
C GLU A 736 11.92 -24.55 -8.76
N ASN A 737 11.31 -24.16 -7.64
CA ASN A 737 10.40 -23.02 -7.51
C ASN A 737 10.91 -22.04 -6.43
N PRO A 738 11.78 -21.07 -6.77
CA PRO A 738 12.47 -20.21 -5.80
C PRO A 738 11.57 -19.39 -4.88
N TYR A 739 10.36 -19.04 -5.33
CA TYR A 739 9.39 -18.29 -4.53
C TYR A 739 8.64 -19.14 -3.49
N LEU A 740 8.44 -20.43 -3.80
CA LEU A 740 7.52 -21.31 -3.06
C LEU A 740 8.04 -21.63 -1.67
N TYR A 741 9.34 -21.92 -1.58
CA TYR A 741 9.97 -22.39 -0.35
C TYR A 741 10.08 -21.30 0.74
N PRO A 742 10.56 -20.07 0.47
CA PRO A 742 10.48 -18.98 1.45
C PRO A 742 9.03 -18.64 1.80
N THR A 743 8.09 -18.78 0.86
CA THR A 743 6.65 -18.60 1.10
C THR A 743 6.14 -19.62 2.09
N ALA A 744 6.47 -20.90 1.91
CA ALA A 744 6.01 -21.95 2.81
C ALA A 744 6.51 -21.74 4.24
N LEU A 745 7.76 -21.32 4.42
CA LEU A 745 8.34 -21.02 5.73
C LEU A 745 7.72 -19.77 6.37
N TYR A 746 7.41 -18.75 5.56
CA TYR A 746 6.70 -17.56 6.02
C TYR A 746 5.27 -17.89 6.48
N GLU A 747 4.51 -18.64 5.67
CA GLU A 747 3.16 -19.08 6.02
C GLU A 747 3.17 -19.97 7.27
N ARG A 748 4.20 -20.80 7.48
CA ARG A 748 4.34 -21.58 8.72
C ARG A 748 4.44 -20.69 9.96
N ALA A 749 5.14 -19.57 9.86
CA ALA A 749 5.21 -18.58 10.94
C ALA A 749 3.83 -17.96 11.21
N LEU A 750 3.05 -17.67 10.17
CA LEU A 750 1.68 -17.16 10.31
C LEU A 750 0.76 -18.18 10.98
N PHE A 751 0.87 -19.47 10.67
CA PHE A 751 0.12 -20.51 11.38
C PHE A 751 0.45 -20.52 12.89
N THR A 752 1.72 -20.43 13.26
CA THR A 752 2.13 -20.32 14.68
C THR A 752 1.53 -19.07 15.32
N TRP A 753 1.67 -17.92 14.68
CA TRP A 753 1.15 -16.65 15.21
C TRP A 753 -0.38 -16.69 15.41
N LYS A 754 -1.11 -17.29 14.47
CA LYS A 754 -2.56 -17.43 14.57
C LYS A 754 -3.02 -18.38 15.68
N LEU A 755 -2.22 -19.40 16.01
CA LEU A 755 -2.57 -20.35 17.07
C LEU A 755 -2.21 -19.82 18.45
N ASP A 756 -1.01 -19.25 18.57
CA ASP A 756 -0.38 -19.03 19.87
C ASP A 756 -0.13 -17.54 20.16
N GLY A 757 -0.36 -16.65 19.18
CA GLY A 757 -0.14 -15.21 19.31
C GLY A 757 1.25 -14.88 19.84
N ALA A 758 1.29 -14.01 20.86
CA ALA A 758 2.53 -13.64 21.53
C ALA A 758 3.22 -14.83 22.24
N ASP A 759 2.48 -15.84 22.70
CA ASP A 759 3.07 -17.03 23.36
C ASP A 759 3.86 -17.89 22.35
N GLY A 760 3.52 -17.80 21.06
CA GLY A 760 4.22 -18.44 19.95
C GLY A 760 5.38 -17.63 19.36
N LEU A 761 5.72 -16.47 19.92
CA LEU A 761 6.68 -15.52 19.33
C LEU A 761 8.03 -16.15 18.98
N ALA A 762 8.60 -16.94 19.91
CA ALA A 762 9.91 -17.58 19.69
C ALA A 762 9.88 -18.57 18.51
N GLU A 763 8.79 -19.35 18.36
CA GLU A 763 8.61 -20.25 17.23
C GLU A 763 8.35 -19.48 15.93
N CYS A 764 7.52 -18.43 15.97
CA CYS A 764 7.28 -17.55 14.82
C CYS A 764 8.61 -16.97 14.29
N MET A 765 9.42 -16.40 15.18
CA MET A 765 10.71 -15.82 14.83
C MET A 765 11.68 -16.85 14.24
N LYS A 766 11.64 -18.10 14.71
CA LYS A 766 12.41 -19.20 14.13
C LYS A 766 12.02 -19.45 12.66
N TRP A 767 10.72 -19.56 12.36
CA TRP A 767 10.22 -19.79 11.00
C TRP A 767 10.50 -18.61 10.07
N LEU A 768 10.33 -17.37 10.56
CA LEU A 768 10.67 -16.17 9.81
C LEU A 768 12.18 -16.11 9.49
N LYS A 769 13.05 -16.46 10.44
CA LYS A 769 14.50 -16.57 10.21
C LYS A 769 14.84 -17.64 9.16
N TYR A 770 14.14 -18.78 9.14
CA TYR A 770 14.30 -19.77 8.06
C TYR A 770 13.85 -19.23 6.69
N SER A 771 12.70 -18.55 6.63
CA SER A 771 12.24 -17.91 5.39
C SER A 771 13.25 -16.89 4.88
N GLN A 772 13.79 -16.04 5.77
CA GLN A 772 14.81 -15.04 5.44
C GLN A 772 16.12 -15.69 4.96
N ALA A 773 16.55 -16.79 5.59
CA ALA A 773 17.76 -17.53 5.21
C ALA A 773 17.62 -18.25 3.85
N TYR A 774 16.40 -18.54 3.43
CA TYR A 774 16.12 -19.10 2.10
C TYR A 774 16.36 -18.06 1.00
N GLY A 775 16.13 -16.79 1.32
CA GLY A 775 16.27 -15.64 0.42
C GLY A 775 17.65 -15.58 -0.24
N GLY A 776 17.66 -15.37 -1.55
CA GLY A 776 18.84 -15.13 -2.37
C GLY A 776 18.50 -14.15 -3.50
N ASP A 777 19.52 -13.60 -4.17
CA ASP A 777 19.33 -12.69 -5.31
C ASP A 777 19.02 -13.47 -6.60
N ASP A 778 17.94 -14.25 -6.59
CA ASP A 778 17.42 -14.92 -7.80
C ASP A 778 16.84 -13.90 -8.81
N TYR A 779 16.59 -12.67 -8.34
CA TYR A 779 15.91 -11.62 -9.06
C TYR A 779 14.61 -12.17 -9.71
N GLU A 780 13.85 -12.98 -8.97
CA GLU A 780 12.51 -13.49 -9.26
C GLU A 780 11.55 -13.09 -8.11
N LEU A 781 10.51 -13.87 -7.84
CA LEU A 781 9.44 -13.52 -6.90
C LEU A 781 9.79 -13.78 -5.42
N SER A 782 10.88 -14.51 -5.13
CA SER A 782 11.32 -14.74 -3.74
C SER A 782 11.74 -13.45 -3.02
N THR A 783 12.18 -12.44 -3.77
CA THR A 783 12.52 -11.11 -3.23
C THR A 783 11.30 -10.46 -2.57
N ARG A 784 10.10 -10.63 -3.15
CA ARG A 784 8.84 -10.11 -2.58
C ARG A 784 8.51 -10.77 -1.25
N VAL A 785 8.68 -12.09 -1.18
CA VAL A 785 8.46 -12.87 0.05
C VAL A 785 9.48 -12.46 1.11
N THR A 786 10.74 -12.29 0.73
CA THR A 786 11.82 -11.84 1.64
C THR A 786 11.53 -10.47 2.25
N MET A 787 10.95 -9.55 1.47
CA MET A 787 10.50 -8.25 1.99
C MET A 787 9.38 -8.41 3.02
N LYS A 788 8.37 -9.24 2.76
CA LYS A 788 7.30 -9.57 3.74
C LYS A 788 7.87 -10.17 5.02
N THR A 789 8.72 -11.19 4.89
CA THR A 789 9.38 -11.85 6.02
C THR A 789 10.17 -10.85 6.87
N LYS A 790 10.91 -9.94 6.23
CA LYS A 790 11.63 -8.90 6.97
C LYS A 790 10.69 -7.95 7.69
N ALA A 791 9.64 -7.46 7.03
CA ALA A 791 8.70 -6.55 7.66
C ALA A 791 8.02 -7.18 8.90
N ALA A 792 7.73 -8.49 8.84
CA ALA A 792 7.25 -9.28 9.98
C ALA A 792 8.31 -9.41 11.08
N ILE A 793 9.57 -9.73 10.74
CA ILE A 793 10.69 -9.77 11.71
C ILE A 793 10.85 -8.42 12.41
N ASP A 794 10.99 -7.33 11.66
CA ASP A 794 11.22 -5.99 12.22
C ASP A 794 10.07 -5.57 13.15
N ARG A 795 8.84 -6.05 12.92
CA ARG A 795 7.69 -5.81 13.80
C ARG A 795 7.80 -6.59 15.11
N LEU A 796 8.14 -7.87 15.01
CA LEU A 796 8.16 -8.79 16.15
C LEU A 796 9.44 -8.69 16.98
N GLU A 797 10.53 -8.18 16.42
CA GLU A 797 11.83 -8.04 17.07
C GLU A 797 11.76 -7.13 18.31
N ASP A 798 10.89 -6.11 18.29
CA ASP A 798 10.65 -5.25 19.47
C ASP A 798 9.95 -5.98 20.63
N LEU A 799 9.26 -7.09 20.33
CA LEU A 799 8.51 -7.90 21.30
C LEU A 799 9.34 -9.08 21.85
N ASP A 800 10.47 -9.42 21.21
CA ASP A 800 11.34 -10.57 21.52
C ASP A 800 12.34 -10.26 22.66
N PHE A 801 11.85 -9.60 23.72
CA PHE A 801 12.67 -9.02 24.81
C PHE A 801 12.93 -9.95 26.00
#